data_AF-A0A957XXU6-F1
#
_entry.id   AF-A0A957XXU6-F1
#
_cell.length_a   1.000
_cell.length_b   1.000
_cell.length_c   1.000
_cell.angle_alpha   90.00
_cell.angle_beta   90.00
_cell.angle_gamma   90.00
#
_symmetry.space_group_name_H-M   'P 1'
#
loop_
_entity.id
_entity.type
_entity.pdbx_description
1 polymer ?
#
loop_
_entity_poly.entity_id
_entity_poly.type
_entity_poly.pdbx_seq_one_letter_code
_entity_poly.pdbx_strand_id
1 'polypeptide(L)'
;WAPTAQSVTLKRYAASAGAEVGSHAMTLDPASGVWSVAGDSSWDRQFYLFDVEVYVPSTDAVEDNLVSDPYSVSLSQDGAAAGDVRSQFVNLDDSDLKPAGWDSMSKPALAEPEDIVVYEMHVRDFSINDSSVAAADRGKYTAFTYDGAGPHPNVTLSDGMDHLLQLQQAGLTHVHLLPAFDIASVIELVGERTEPTVPAAARDSDQQQAAVGTARLTDGFNWGYDPFHYGVPEGSYASDPDGVTRILEFRDMVSALNQNGLRVVMDVVYNHTAASGQDDKSVLDKVVPGYYYRYDTSGNLYTTSCCSDTAAEYAMMEKLMIDTVVRFAADYKVDGFRFDLMNLHTRQNMLDLKAAVQAVDPDIYLYGEGWDFGSAKDKGLTTCPDCYAQKYNMTGAGIGLFNDIIRDAAHGGYSTDSLQIRRQGFINGLSYDWNGYEYANRTQSDLWIATDQLRSALRGSGTDWNGQGAPFTADPQEAVNYVEKHDNETLFDQNVFKLPAGATMDERVRSQNMGQSIIGLAQGIPFIQMGSDILRSKSLDRNSYDSGDWFNRVWWDLSRNNFGSGLPPSWDNSSRWPIMGPLLADTALDPATTDMQFAAAHLREILRIRKSSPLFRLPTEADINARVSHYNSDNAQDGLIVMRLS
;
A
#
# COMPACT_ATOMS: atom_id res chain seq x y z
N TRP A 1 -10.34 15.36 -22.19
CA TRP A 1 -11.16 16.51 -21.76
C TRP A 1 -10.20 17.67 -21.51
N ALA A 2 -10.35 18.79 -22.24
CA ALA A 2 -9.41 19.92 -22.18
C ALA A 2 -10.15 21.23 -22.47
N PRO A 3 -11.05 21.68 -21.57
CA PRO A 3 -11.99 22.77 -21.85
C PRO A 3 -11.30 24.14 -22.01
N THR A 4 -10.08 24.30 -21.49
CA THR A 4 -9.31 25.56 -21.52
C THR A 4 -8.27 25.60 -22.66
N ALA A 5 -8.05 24.48 -23.34
CA ALA A 5 -7.11 24.42 -24.46
C ALA A 5 -7.63 25.25 -25.64
N GLN A 6 -6.71 25.90 -26.34
CA GLN A 6 -6.97 26.63 -27.59
C GLN A 6 -6.97 25.67 -28.78
N SER A 7 -6.08 24.68 -28.75
CA SER A 7 -6.03 23.60 -29.73
C SER A 7 -5.55 22.30 -29.08
N VAL A 8 -5.99 21.17 -29.63
CA VAL A 8 -5.47 19.85 -29.27
C VAL A 8 -5.23 19.06 -30.55
N THR A 9 -4.03 18.49 -30.67
CA THR A 9 -3.62 17.67 -31.82
C THR A 9 -3.15 16.31 -31.32
N LEU A 10 -3.69 15.23 -31.91
CA LEU A 10 -3.21 13.87 -31.67
C LEU A 10 -1.96 13.61 -32.52
N LYS A 11 -0.82 13.32 -31.89
CA LYS A 11 0.44 12.91 -32.52
C LYS A 11 0.59 11.40 -32.40
N ARG A 12 0.78 10.69 -33.51
CA ARG A 12 0.92 9.22 -33.55
C ARG A 12 2.34 8.80 -33.93
N TYR A 13 2.76 7.67 -33.38
CA TYR A 13 4.07 7.07 -33.56
C TYR A 13 3.93 5.56 -33.80
N ALA A 14 4.69 5.01 -34.75
CA ALA A 14 4.61 3.58 -35.05
C ALA A 14 5.25 2.69 -33.97
N ALA A 15 6.14 3.25 -33.14
CA ALA A 15 6.86 2.58 -32.07
C ALA A 15 7.05 3.53 -30.88
N SER A 16 7.47 2.99 -29.75
CA SER A 16 7.75 3.69 -28.50
C SER A 16 8.79 4.80 -28.69
N ALA A 17 9.84 4.51 -29.44
CA ALA A 17 10.82 5.49 -29.90
C ALA A 17 10.71 5.73 -31.42
N GLY A 18 11.07 6.94 -31.86
CA GLY A 18 11.17 7.29 -33.27
C GLY A 18 10.26 8.44 -33.70
N ALA A 19 10.23 8.68 -35.01
CA ALA A 19 9.56 9.82 -35.62
C ALA A 19 8.03 9.67 -35.62
N GLU A 20 7.35 10.82 -35.57
CA GLU A 20 5.91 10.92 -35.78
C GLU A 20 5.51 10.34 -37.15
N VAL A 21 4.44 9.54 -37.17
CA VAL A 21 3.87 8.93 -38.40
C VAL A 21 2.51 9.52 -38.78
N GLY A 22 1.96 10.39 -37.93
CA GLY A 22 0.80 11.20 -38.28
C GLY A 22 0.39 12.18 -37.19
N SER A 23 -0.18 13.30 -37.60
CA SER A 23 -0.70 14.36 -36.73
C SER A 23 -2.12 14.71 -37.15
N HIS A 24 -3.05 14.71 -36.20
CA HIS A 24 -4.47 14.92 -36.46
C HIS A 24 -5.05 15.97 -35.51
N ALA A 25 -5.48 17.11 -36.07
CA ALA A 25 -6.18 18.12 -35.29
C ALA A 25 -7.50 17.54 -34.74
N MET A 26 -7.74 17.72 -33.44
CA MET A 26 -8.95 17.23 -32.79
C MET A 26 -10.06 18.29 -32.86
N THR A 27 -11.31 17.84 -32.78
CA THR A 27 -12.49 18.70 -32.80
C THR A 27 -13.02 18.90 -31.40
N LEU A 28 -13.11 20.15 -30.94
CA LEU A 28 -13.74 20.54 -29.68
C LEU A 28 -15.27 20.44 -29.78
N ASP A 29 -15.87 19.73 -28.84
CA ASP A 29 -17.27 19.92 -28.48
C ASP A 29 -17.38 21.02 -27.40
N PRO A 30 -17.91 22.22 -27.73
CA PRO A 30 -17.99 23.32 -26.80
C PRO A 30 -18.99 23.10 -25.66
N ALA A 31 -19.90 22.13 -25.77
CA ALA A 31 -20.86 21.83 -24.70
C ALA A 31 -20.20 21.07 -23.53
N SER A 32 -19.19 20.26 -23.82
CA SER A 32 -18.53 19.38 -22.85
C SER A 32 -17.07 19.75 -22.56
N GLY A 33 -16.41 20.50 -23.44
CA GLY A 33 -14.96 20.73 -23.38
C GLY A 33 -14.13 19.52 -23.82
N VAL A 34 -14.75 18.54 -24.47
CA VAL A 34 -14.10 17.33 -24.97
C VAL A 34 -13.57 17.56 -26.37
N TRP A 35 -12.29 17.22 -26.59
CA TRP A 35 -11.67 17.17 -27.90
C TRP A 35 -11.71 15.73 -28.41
N SER A 36 -12.04 15.54 -29.69
CA SER A 36 -12.17 14.21 -30.28
C SER A 36 -11.61 14.12 -31.70
N VAL A 37 -11.09 12.95 -32.06
CA VAL A 37 -10.73 12.58 -33.42
C VAL A 37 -11.04 11.10 -33.61
N ALA A 38 -11.44 10.71 -34.82
CA ALA A 38 -11.72 9.32 -35.17
C ALA A 38 -10.64 8.79 -36.12
N GLY A 39 -10.11 7.62 -35.81
CA GLY A 39 -9.18 6.86 -36.64
C GLY A 39 -9.77 5.58 -37.19
N ASP A 40 -8.91 4.71 -37.72
CA ASP A 40 -9.26 3.35 -38.12
C ASP A 40 -8.42 2.33 -37.32
N SER A 41 -8.74 1.05 -37.46
CA SER A 41 -8.10 -0.04 -36.69
C SER A 41 -6.60 -0.19 -36.94
N SER A 42 -6.01 0.45 -37.95
CA SER A 42 -4.56 0.47 -38.15
C SER A 42 -3.80 1.23 -37.06
N TRP A 43 -4.51 1.98 -36.22
CA TRP A 43 -3.93 2.71 -35.09
C TRP A 43 -3.67 1.80 -33.89
N ASP A 44 -4.26 0.61 -33.86
CA ASP A 44 -4.04 -0.36 -32.79
C ASP A 44 -2.54 -0.64 -32.60
N ARG A 45 -2.12 -0.71 -31.34
CA ARG A 45 -0.73 -0.82 -30.86
C ARG A 45 0.22 0.31 -31.24
N GLN A 46 -0.23 1.33 -31.98
CA GLN A 46 0.57 2.54 -32.17
C GLN A 46 0.62 3.36 -30.89
N PHE A 47 1.69 4.14 -30.75
CA PHE A 47 1.88 5.06 -29.64
C PHE A 47 1.38 6.45 -30.01
N TYR A 48 1.04 7.25 -29.01
CA TYR A 48 0.53 8.59 -29.20
C TYR A 48 0.82 9.53 -28.03
N LEU A 49 0.76 10.83 -28.35
CA LEU A 49 0.78 11.94 -27.43
C LEU A 49 -0.25 12.97 -27.88
N PHE A 50 -0.72 13.78 -26.95
CA PHE A 50 -1.48 14.99 -27.24
C PHE A 50 -0.54 16.19 -27.25
N ASP A 51 -0.64 17.01 -28.28
CA ASP A 51 -0.05 18.33 -28.38
C ASP A 51 -1.15 19.35 -28.02
N VAL A 52 -1.05 19.95 -26.83
CA VAL A 52 -2.08 20.76 -26.17
C VAL A 52 -1.59 22.20 -26.03
N GLU A 53 -2.16 23.10 -26.82
CA GLU A 53 -1.92 24.54 -26.72
C GLU A 53 -2.88 25.13 -25.67
N VAL A 54 -2.37 25.56 -24.52
CA VAL A 54 -3.21 25.97 -23.38
C VAL A 54 -2.56 27.09 -22.55
N TYR A 55 -3.38 28.00 -22.02
CA TYR A 55 -2.89 29.01 -21.06
C TYR A 55 -2.56 28.36 -19.71
N VAL A 56 -1.34 28.58 -19.23
CA VAL A 56 -0.83 28.06 -17.96
C VAL A 56 -0.66 29.21 -16.97
N PRO A 57 -1.49 29.29 -15.90
CA PRO A 57 -1.44 30.42 -14.96
C PRO A 57 -0.10 30.61 -14.26
N SER A 58 0.64 29.53 -14.00
CA SER A 58 1.94 29.59 -13.31
C SER A 58 3.07 30.17 -14.15
N THR A 59 2.97 30.10 -15.49
CA THR A 59 3.94 30.72 -16.42
C THR A 59 3.41 32.02 -17.03
N ASP A 60 2.13 32.34 -16.83
CA ASP A 60 1.43 33.47 -17.44
C ASP A 60 1.58 33.51 -18.97
N ALA A 61 1.58 32.33 -19.60
CA ALA A 61 1.77 32.15 -21.02
C ALA A 61 0.85 31.08 -21.60
N VAL A 62 0.72 31.08 -22.93
CA VAL A 62 0.17 29.94 -23.67
C VAL A 62 1.32 28.99 -23.95
N GLU A 63 1.24 27.78 -23.43
CA GLU A 63 2.24 26.73 -23.58
C GLU A 63 1.76 25.67 -24.58
N ASP A 64 2.69 25.09 -25.33
CA ASP A 64 2.48 23.92 -26.17
C ASP A 64 2.97 22.68 -25.43
N ASN A 65 2.04 21.92 -24.84
CA ASN A 65 2.35 20.75 -24.04
C ASN A 65 2.22 19.47 -24.86
N LEU A 66 3.33 18.77 -25.07
CA LEU A 66 3.31 17.39 -25.55
C LEU A 66 3.17 16.45 -24.34
N VAL A 67 2.04 15.76 -24.23
CA VAL A 67 1.64 15.05 -23.01
C VAL A 67 0.96 13.71 -23.32
N SER A 68 1.20 12.71 -22.47
CA SER A 68 0.48 11.44 -22.48
C SER A 68 -1.00 11.62 -22.10
N ASP A 69 -1.79 10.58 -22.35
CA ASP A 69 -3.21 10.55 -22.02
C ASP A 69 -3.43 10.27 -20.52
N PRO A 70 -4.15 11.12 -19.77
CA PRO A 70 -4.58 10.81 -18.41
C PRO A 70 -5.37 9.49 -18.28
N TYR A 71 -6.01 9.04 -19.37
CA TYR A 71 -6.80 7.81 -19.43
C TYR A 71 -6.04 6.64 -20.08
N SER A 72 -4.71 6.75 -20.25
CA SER A 72 -3.84 5.69 -20.80
C SER A 72 -4.23 4.31 -20.26
N VAL A 73 -4.20 3.32 -21.15
CA VAL A 73 -4.41 1.89 -20.84
C VAL A 73 -3.14 1.05 -21.03
N SER A 74 -2.14 1.63 -21.68
CA SER A 74 -0.82 1.07 -21.96
C SER A 74 0.13 2.22 -22.27
N LEU A 75 1.42 2.02 -22.03
CA LEU A 75 2.48 3.02 -22.17
C LEU A 75 3.69 2.42 -22.87
N SER A 76 4.51 3.26 -23.50
CA SER A 76 5.88 2.89 -23.82
C SER A 76 6.71 2.78 -22.53
N GLN A 77 7.89 2.19 -22.65
CA GLN A 77 8.87 2.22 -21.56
C GLN A 77 9.27 3.65 -21.16
N ASP A 78 9.46 3.88 -19.85
CA ASP A 78 9.99 5.12 -19.26
C ASP A 78 11.50 4.98 -18.93
N GLY A 79 12.32 5.86 -19.49
CA GLY A 79 13.77 5.87 -19.30
C GLY A 79 14.23 6.90 -18.27
N ALA A 80 15.54 7.14 -18.23
CA ALA A 80 16.13 8.25 -17.46
C ALA A 80 15.98 9.61 -18.17
N ALA A 81 15.49 9.62 -19.41
CA ALA A 81 15.34 10.83 -20.20
C ALA A 81 13.97 11.48 -19.97
N ALA A 82 13.94 12.80 -19.93
CA ALA A 82 12.69 13.52 -19.76
C ALA A 82 11.77 13.39 -20.99
N GLY A 83 10.47 13.17 -20.73
CA GLY A 83 9.43 13.19 -21.76
C GLY A 83 9.52 12.08 -22.82
N ASP A 84 10.05 10.91 -22.48
CA ASP A 84 10.17 9.76 -23.37
C ASP A 84 9.00 8.77 -23.31
N VAL A 85 8.10 8.89 -22.33
CA VAL A 85 6.85 8.12 -22.23
C VAL A 85 5.83 8.55 -23.27
N ARG A 86 5.17 7.57 -23.89
CA ARG A 86 4.04 7.73 -24.82
C ARG A 86 2.89 6.82 -24.41
N SER A 87 1.67 7.30 -24.56
CA SER A 87 0.48 6.45 -24.47
C SER A 87 0.41 5.48 -25.64
N GLN A 88 -0.29 4.36 -25.49
CA GLN A 88 -0.48 3.39 -26.56
C GLN A 88 -1.96 3.06 -26.76
N PHE A 89 -2.39 3.02 -28.03
CA PHE A 89 -3.71 2.50 -28.38
C PHE A 89 -3.72 0.99 -28.14
N VAL A 90 -4.58 0.54 -27.24
CA VAL A 90 -4.76 -0.87 -26.93
C VAL A 90 -6.23 -1.17 -26.68
N ASN A 91 -6.71 -2.25 -27.26
CA ASN A 91 -7.96 -2.87 -26.85
C ASN A 91 -7.68 -3.91 -25.77
N LEU A 92 -8.08 -3.63 -24.52
CA LEU A 92 -7.84 -4.54 -23.37
C LEU A 92 -8.57 -5.89 -23.51
N ASP A 93 -9.55 -5.99 -24.42
CA ASP A 93 -10.27 -7.22 -24.72
C ASP A 93 -9.56 -8.18 -25.68
N ASP A 94 -8.45 -7.76 -26.28
CA ASP A 94 -7.72 -8.60 -27.23
C ASP A 94 -7.22 -9.89 -26.57
N SER A 95 -7.37 -11.00 -27.29
CA SER A 95 -7.11 -12.35 -26.75
C SER A 95 -5.64 -12.60 -26.41
N ASP A 96 -4.71 -11.88 -27.03
CA ASP A 96 -3.28 -11.97 -26.76
C ASP A 96 -2.86 -11.25 -25.46
N LEU A 97 -3.77 -10.47 -24.86
CA LEU A 97 -3.57 -9.80 -23.57
C LEU A 97 -4.21 -10.54 -22.41
N LYS A 98 -4.77 -11.73 -22.66
CA LYS A 98 -5.53 -12.50 -21.67
C LYS A 98 -4.81 -13.81 -21.41
N PRO A 99 -4.45 -14.13 -20.14
CA PRO A 99 -3.87 -15.41 -19.84
C PRO A 99 -4.90 -16.54 -20.03
N ALA A 100 -4.40 -17.78 -20.11
CA ALA A 100 -5.26 -18.94 -20.33
C ALA A 100 -6.36 -19.03 -19.25
N GLY A 101 -7.62 -19.08 -19.68
CA GLY A 101 -8.77 -19.18 -18.78
C GLY A 101 -9.26 -17.86 -18.16
N TRP A 102 -8.65 -16.71 -18.50
CA TRP A 102 -8.98 -15.39 -17.94
C TRP A 102 -10.47 -15.05 -17.92
N ASP A 103 -11.14 -15.16 -19.09
CA ASP A 103 -12.56 -14.78 -19.22
C ASP A 103 -13.49 -15.71 -18.40
N SER A 104 -13.05 -16.95 -18.12
CA SER A 104 -13.77 -17.94 -17.33
C SER A 104 -13.32 -18.03 -15.87
N MET A 105 -12.36 -17.20 -15.46
CA MET A 105 -11.79 -17.25 -14.11
C MET A 105 -12.87 -16.91 -13.06
N SER A 106 -12.95 -17.75 -12.02
CA SER A 106 -13.75 -17.49 -10.82
C SER A 106 -12.86 -17.01 -9.69
N LYS A 107 -13.32 -15.99 -8.97
CA LYS A 107 -12.64 -15.47 -7.78
C LYS A 107 -12.86 -16.41 -6.57
N PRO A 108 -11.93 -16.45 -5.60
CA PRO A 108 -12.14 -17.17 -4.34
C PRO A 108 -13.42 -16.69 -3.64
N ALA A 109 -14.23 -17.61 -3.12
CA ALA A 109 -15.49 -17.22 -2.46
C ALA A 109 -15.25 -16.32 -1.24
N LEU A 110 -16.05 -15.28 -1.09
CA LEU A 110 -16.08 -14.39 0.08
C LEU A 110 -17.54 -14.33 0.56
N ALA A 111 -17.81 -14.80 1.79
CA ALA A 111 -19.19 -14.84 2.29
C ALA A 111 -19.60 -13.51 2.91
N GLU A 112 -18.72 -12.94 3.73
CA GLU A 112 -18.89 -11.64 4.39
C GLU A 112 -17.54 -10.90 4.40
N PRO A 113 -17.52 -9.55 4.41
CA PRO A 113 -16.28 -8.78 4.51
C PRO A 113 -15.42 -9.08 5.74
N GLU A 114 -15.98 -9.55 6.87
CA GLU A 114 -15.23 -9.94 8.07
C GLU A 114 -14.37 -11.20 7.89
N ASP A 115 -14.59 -11.94 6.80
CA ASP A 115 -13.79 -13.09 6.39
C ASP A 115 -12.45 -12.68 5.77
N ILE A 116 -12.29 -11.39 5.48
CA ILE A 116 -11.06 -10.82 4.95
C ILE A 116 -9.95 -10.92 6.00
N VAL A 117 -8.78 -11.37 5.54
CA VAL A 117 -7.48 -11.27 6.21
C VAL A 117 -6.49 -10.82 5.14
N VAL A 118 -5.84 -9.69 5.37
CA VAL A 118 -4.96 -9.01 4.40
C VAL A 118 -3.49 -9.24 4.74
N TYR A 119 -2.70 -9.55 3.72
CA TYR A 119 -1.24 -9.58 3.76
C TYR A 119 -0.67 -8.54 2.79
N GLU A 120 -0.05 -7.47 3.30
CA GLU A 120 0.47 -6.34 2.52
C GLU A 120 1.87 -6.63 1.98
N MET A 121 2.06 -6.55 0.67
CA MET A 121 3.24 -6.97 -0.07
C MET A 121 3.69 -5.90 -1.05
N HIS A 122 4.98 -5.89 -1.37
CA HIS A 122 5.56 -5.12 -2.47
C HIS A 122 6.06 -6.08 -3.55
N VAL A 123 5.76 -5.80 -4.83
CA VAL A 123 6.09 -6.70 -5.95
C VAL A 123 7.58 -7.01 -6.00
N ARG A 124 8.44 -5.99 -5.80
CA ARG A 124 9.89 -6.19 -5.80
C ARG A 124 10.37 -6.97 -4.58
N ASP A 125 9.96 -6.57 -3.38
CA ASP A 125 10.38 -7.19 -2.12
C ASP A 125 10.08 -8.68 -2.10
N PHE A 126 8.95 -9.09 -2.70
CA PHE A 126 8.49 -10.46 -2.71
C PHE A 126 9.51 -11.43 -3.31
N SER A 127 10.27 -11.04 -4.33
CA SER A 127 11.08 -11.99 -5.10
C SER A 127 12.47 -11.52 -5.47
N ILE A 128 12.83 -10.25 -5.25
CA ILE A 128 14.16 -9.74 -5.65
C ILE A 128 15.32 -10.50 -4.97
N ASN A 129 15.08 -11.01 -3.75
CA ASN A 129 16.03 -11.82 -2.98
C ASN A 129 15.72 -13.32 -3.00
N ASP A 130 14.72 -13.78 -3.75
CA ASP A 130 14.34 -15.20 -3.81
C ASP A 130 15.16 -15.93 -4.88
N SER A 131 16.09 -16.77 -4.44
CA SER A 131 16.98 -17.51 -5.33
C SER A 131 16.28 -18.63 -6.11
N SER A 132 15.11 -19.08 -5.65
CA SER A 132 14.29 -20.10 -6.31
C SER A 132 13.50 -19.54 -7.51
N VAL A 133 13.33 -18.21 -7.58
CA VAL A 133 12.81 -17.50 -8.74
C VAL A 133 13.92 -17.27 -9.77
N ALA A 134 13.63 -17.45 -11.06
CA ALA A 134 14.62 -17.19 -12.11
C ALA A 134 14.98 -15.70 -12.15
N ALA A 135 16.25 -15.37 -12.41
CA ALA A 135 16.74 -14.00 -12.31
C ALA A 135 15.97 -12.97 -13.16
N ALA A 136 15.39 -13.39 -14.29
CA ALA A 136 14.59 -12.52 -15.16
C ALA A 136 13.21 -12.16 -14.58
N ASP A 137 12.69 -12.99 -13.67
CA ASP A 137 11.37 -12.82 -13.05
C ASP A 137 11.45 -12.21 -11.64
N ARG A 138 12.67 -12.01 -11.11
CA ARG A 138 12.87 -11.45 -9.78
C ARG A 138 12.45 -9.98 -9.75
N GLY A 139 11.59 -9.67 -8.80
CA GLY A 139 10.96 -8.37 -8.61
C GLY A 139 9.94 -8.00 -9.69
N LYS A 140 9.35 -9.01 -10.34
CA LYS A 140 8.38 -8.86 -11.44
C LYS A 140 7.03 -9.48 -11.08
N TYR A 141 5.98 -9.13 -11.83
CA TYR A 141 4.66 -9.77 -11.71
C TYR A 141 4.74 -11.29 -11.93
N THR A 142 5.60 -11.73 -12.83
CA THR A 142 5.80 -13.16 -13.15
C THR A 142 6.30 -13.98 -11.95
N ALA A 143 6.90 -13.37 -10.93
CA ALA A 143 7.32 -14.09 -9.72
C ALA A 143 6.16 -14.77 -8.98
N PHE A 144 4.95 -14.22 -9.06
CA PHE A 144 3.75 -14.79 -8.44
C PHE A 144 3.23 -16.04 -9.17
N THR A 145 3.76 -16.35 -10.35
CA THR A 145 3.41 -17.55 -11.14
C THR A 145 4.22 -18.78 -10.76
N TYR A 146 5.15 -18.66 -9.81
CA TYR A 146 6.00 -19.75 -9.31
C TYR A 146 5.29 -20.56 -8.23
N ASP A 147 4.08 -21.03 -8.50
CA ASP A 147 3.20 -21.71 -7.52
C ASP A 147 3.30 -23.25 -7.54
N GLY A 148 4.19 -23.80 -8.37
CA GLY A 148 4.34 -25.25 -8.54
C GLY A 148 3.22 -25.92 -9.33
N ALA A 149 2.28 -25.15 -9.89
CA ALA A 149 1.14 -25.62 -10.67
C ALA A 149 1.16 -25.05 -12.10
N GLY A 150 0.15 -25.39 -12.88
CA GLY A 150 -0.07 -24.83 -14.21
C GLY A 150 -1.55 -24.88 -14.59
N PRO A 151 -1.97 -24.14 -15.63
CA PRO A 151 -1.14 -23.49 -16.64
C PRO A 151 -0.78 -22.03 -16.26
N HIS A 152 0.48 -21.83 -15.90
CA HIS A 152 1.13 -20.53 -15.74
C HIS A 152 2.48 -20.58 -16.49
N PRO A 153 3.14 -19.46 -16.80
CA PRO A 153 4.41 -19.48 -17.56
C PRO A 153 5.52 -20.26 -16.84
N ASN A 154 5.40 -20.49 -15.53
CA ASN A 154 6.31 -21.28 -14.72
C ASN A 154 5.60 -22.45 -14.01
N VAL A 155 6.33 -23.51 -13.68
CA VAL A 155 5.84 -24.70 -12.94
C VAL A 155 6.69 -25.01 -11.70
N THR A 156 7.67 -24.16 -11.40
CA THR A 156 8.53 -24.25 -10.22
C THR A 156 7.80 -23.62 -9.05
N LEU A 157 7.84 -24.24 -7.88
CA LEU A 157 7.40 -23.62 -6.64
C LEU A 157 8.54 -22.78 -6.06
N SER A 158 8.36 -21.47 -5.92
CA SER A 158 9.33 -20.59 -5.26
C SER A 158 9.15 -20.61 -3.74
N ASP A 159 10.19 -20.22 -3.00
CA ASP A 159 10.15 -20.10 -1.53
C ASP A 159 9.10 -19.06 -1.10
N GLY A 160 9.01 -17.92 -1.82
CA GLY A 160 8.00 -16.89 -1.57
C GLY A 160 6.56 -17.38 -1.81
N MET A 161 6.31 -18.11 -2.91
CA MET A 161 4.98 -18.66 -3.18
C MET A 161 4.64 -19.83 -2.24
N ASP A 162 5.59 -20.70 -1.89
CA ASP A 162 5.38 -21.76 -0.90
C ASP A 162 4.94 -21.17 0.44
N HIS A 163 5.62 -20.10 0.89
CA HIS A 163 5.23 -19.37 2.09
C HIS A 163 3.79 -18.82 1.99
N LEU A 164 3.47 -18.15 0.89
CA LEU A 164 2.15 -17.55 0.67
C LEU A 164 1.03 -18.60 0.62
N LEU A 165 1.27 -19.76 -0.01
CA LEU A 165 0.35 -20.90 -0.04
C LEU A 165 0.14 -21.49 1.36
N GLN A 166 1.18 -21.55 2.20
CA GLN A 166 1.03 -22.00 3.59
C GLN A 166 0.17 -21.05 4.44
N LEU A 167 0.28 -19.73 4.21
CA LEU A 167 -0.61 -18.74 4.83
C LEU A 167 -2.04 -18.87 4.32
N GLN A 168 -2.23 -19.03 3.01
CA GLN A 168 -3.55 -19.25 2.39
C GLN A 168 -4.24 -20.50 2.96
N GLN A 169 -3.54 -21.63 3.03
CA GLN A 169 -4.05 -22.85 3.62
C GLN A 169 -4.46 -22.66 5.09
N ALA A 170 -3.74 -21.81 5.82
CA ALA A 170 -4.04 -21.49 7.21
C ALA A 170 -5.26 -20.58 7.36
N GLY A 171 -5.55 -19.71 6.37
CA GLY A 171 -6.74 -18.86 6.37
C GLY A 171 -6.53 -17.44 5.84
N LEU A 172 -5.36 -17.11 5.29
CA LEU A 172 -5.17 -15.86 4.55
C LEU A 172 -6.11 -15.83 3.33
N THR A 173 -6.71 -14.67 3.06
CA THR A 173 -7.67 -14.52 1.95
C THR A 173 -7.29 -13.46 0.93
N HIS A 174 -6.53 -12.43 1.31
CA HIS A 174 -6.19 -11.31 0.43
C HIS A 174 -4.69 -10.98 0.47
N VAL A 175 -4.13 -10.68 -0.69
CA VAL A 175 -2.84 -10.01 -0.86
C VAL A 175 -3.11 -8.55 -1.22
N HIS A 176 -2.61 -7.61 -0.42
CA HIS A 176 -2.61 -6.18 -0.76
C HIS A 176 -1.25 -5.84 -1.36
N LEU A 177 -1.24 -5.49 -2.64
CA LEU A 177 -0.05 -4.99 -3.33
C LEU A 177 0.09 -3.50 -3.07
N LEU A 178 1.26 -3.07 -2.59
CA LEU A 178 1.74 -1.69 -2.72
C LEU A 178 1.59 -1.21 -4.18
N PRO A 179 1.65 0.11 -4.44
CA PRO A 179 1.39 0.70 -5.75
C PRO A 179 1.92 -0.13 -6.93
N ALA A 180 0.99 -0.56 -7.77
CA ALA A 180 1.26 -1.35 -8.98
C ALA A 180 0.61 -0.72 -10.23
N PHE A 181 0.12 0.51 -10.10
CA PHE A 181 -0.12 1.41 -11.22
C PHE A 181 1.20 2.10 -11.59
N ASP A 182 1.27 2.74 -12.75
CA ASP A 182 2.46 3.43 -13.27
C ASP A 182 2.96 4.56 -12.35
N ILE A 183 4.18 4.39 -11.83
CA ILE A 183 4.86 5.28 -10.87
C ILE A 183 5.98 6.08 -11.53
N ALA A 184 6.36 7.22 -10.96
CA ALA A 184 7.34 8.13 -11.57
C ALA A 184 8.80 7.90 -11.15
N SER A 185 9.02 7.21 -10.03
CA SER A 185 10.29 7.19 -9.29
C SER A 185 11.21 6.00 -9.58
N VAL A 186 10.81 5.09 -10.48
CA VAL A 186 11.63 3.95 -10.90
C VAL A 186 11.82 4.00 -12.41
N ILE A 187 13.07 4.10 -12.86
CA ILE A 187 13.41 4.02 -14.29
C ILE A 187 13.01 2.63 -14.80
N GLU A 188 12.11 2.50 -15.77
CA GLU A 188 11.63 1.19 -16.22
C GLU A 188 12.74 0.40 -16.95
N LEU A 189 13.66 1.10 -17.62
CA LEU A 189 14.83 0.52 -18.30
C LEU A 189 15.94 0.06 -17.34
N VAL A 190 16.04 -1.25 -17.13
CA VAL A 190 17.08 -1.87 -16.27
C VAL A 190 18.50 -1.45 -16.65
N GLY A 191 18.79 -1.26 -17.94
CA GLY A 191 20.12 -0.85 -18.43
C GLY A 191 20.51 0.58 -18.07
N GLU A 192 19.56 1.42 -17.64
CA GLU A 192 19.76 2.81 -17.25
C GLU A 192 19.75 2.99 -15.72
N ARG A 193 19.42 1.93 -14.97
CA ARG A 193 19.48 1.93 -13.50
C ARG A 193 20.91 1.83 -13.00
N THR A 194 21.14 2.38 -11.82
CA THR A 194 22.35 2.18 -11.02
C THR A 194 21.99 1.39 -9.78
N GLU A 195 22.31 0.10 -9.75
CA GLU A 195 22.10 -0.73 -8.55
C GLU A 195 23.27 -0.57 -7.56
N PRO A 196 23.02 -0.42 -6.24
CA PRO A 196 24.09 -0.16 -5.28
C PRO A 196 24.96 -1.40 -5.06
N THR A 197 26.29 -1.23 -5.14
CA THR A 197 27.23 -2.23 -4.63
C THR A 197 27.47 -1.99 -3.14
N VAL A 198 26.71 -2.67 -2.29
CA VAL A 198 26.78 -2.48 -0.84
C VAL A 198 28.00 -3.22 -0.25
N PRO A 199 28.91 -2.54 0.46
CA PRO A 199 30.11 -3.17 1.01
C PRO A 199 29.79 -4.07 2.21
N ALA A 200 30.62 -5.09 2.41
CA ALA A 200 30.63 -5.84 3.67
C ALA A 200 31.27 -4.97 4.77
N ALA A 201 30.44 -4.27 5.54
CA ALA A 201 30.84 -3.40 6.64
C ALA A 201 30.25 -3.88 7.98
N ALA A 202 30.60 -3.19 9.07
CA ALA A 202 30.04 -3.49 10.38
C ALA A 202 28.51 -3.27 10.40
N ARG A 203 27.81 -4.01 11.26
CA ARG A 203 26.34 -4.04 11.34
C ARG A 203 25.71 -2.70 11.73
N ASP A 204 26.49 -1.84 12.38
CA ASP A 204 26.16 -0.49 12.82
C ASP A 204 26.93 0.58 12.03
N SER A 205 27.50 0.23 10.88
CA SER A 205 28.19 1.17 10.00
C SER A 205 27.19 1.96 9.15
N ASP A 206 27.56 3.20 8.84
CA ASP A 206 26.91 4.07 7.86
C ASP A 206 27.33 3.80 6.41
N GLN A 207 28.26 2.86 6.16
CA GLN A 207 28.76 2.55 4.81
C GLN A 207 27.68 1.91 3.93
N GLN A 208 26.84 1.05 4.49
CA GLN A 208 25.78 0.39 3.74
C GLN A 208 24.76 1.40 3.23
N GLN A 209 24.25 2.26 4.11
CA GLN A 209 23.31 3.31 3.69
C GLN A 209 23.95 4.37 2.79
N ALA A 210 25.25 4.63 2.91
CA ALA A 210 25.94 5.53 1.98
C ALA A 210 26.00 4.94 0.56
N ALA A 211 26.20 3.62 0.44
CA ALA A 211 26.17 2.92 -0.84
C ALA A 211 24.77 2.93 -1.46
N VAL A 212 23.73 2.62 -0.67
CA VAL A 212 22.32 2.74 -1.10
C VAL A 212 22.00 4.18 -1.50
N GLY A 213 22.38 5.16 -0.69
CA GLY A 213 22.15 6.58 -0.95
C GLY A 213 22.82 7.12 -2.21
N THR A 214 23.87 6.46 -2.72
CA THR A 214 24.50 6.82 -4.00
C THR A 214 23.67 6.38 -5.22
N ALA A 215 22.87 5.32 -5.05
CA ALA A 215 22.01 4.75 -6.08
C ALA A 215 20.54 5.21 -5.99
N ARG A 216 20.16 5.80 -4.85
CA ARG A 216 18.83 6.37 -4.58
C ARG A 216 18.28 7.17 -5.76
N LEU A 217 17.00 7.01 -6.09
CA LEU A 217 16.31 7.57 -7.27
C LEU A 217 16.75 7.00 -8.63
N THR A 218 17.74 6.11 -8.66
CA THR A 218 18.25 5.51 -9.91
C THR A 218 18.37 3.99 -9.84
N ASP A 219 18.07 3.37 -8.69
CA ASP A 219 18.00 1.92 -8.57
C ASP A 219 16.64 1.38 -9.00
N GLY A 220 16.41 0.08 -8.80
CA GLY A 220 15.14 -0.54 -9.16
C GLY A 220 14.04 -0.44 -8.10
N PHE A 221 14.19 0.42 -7.07
CA PHE A 221 13.34 0.38 -5.89
C PHE A 221 12.63 1.69 -5.59
N ASN A 222 11.31 1.63 -5.48
CA ASN A 222 10.51 2.57 -4.71
C ASN A 222 9.27 1.84 -4.17
N TRP A 223 8.60 2.38 -3.15
CA TRP A 223 7.25 1.91 -2.81
C TRP A 223 6.20 2.30 -3.85
N GLY A 224 6.40 3.40 -4.57
CA GLY A 224 5.51 3.79 -5.66
C GLY A 224 4.35 4.73 -5.29
N TYR A 225 4.41 5.39 -4.13
CA TYR A 225 3.44 6.42 -3.73
C TYR A 225 3.69 7.75 -4.45
N ASP A 226 3.78 7.69 -5.78
CA ASP A 226 4.14 8.79 -6.67
C ASP A 226 3.51 8.57 -8.05
N PRO A 227 2.20 8.82 -8.18
CA PRO A 227 1.45 8.45 -9.38
C PRO A 227 1.85 9.23 -10.62
N PHE A 228 2.15 8.50 -11.69
CA PHE A 228 2.34 9.06 -13.03
C PHE A 228 1.11 8.81 -13.90
N HIS A 229 0.67 7.55 -14.07
CA HIS A 229 -0.60 7.20 -14.73
C HIS A 229 -1.43 6.22 -13.90
N TYR A 230 -2.56 6.68 -13.37
CA TYR A 230 -3.42 5.89 -12.49
C TYR A 230 -3.99 4.61 -13.09
N GLY A 231 -4.11 4.52 -14.41
CA GLY A 231 -4.90 3.50 -15.11
C GLY A 231 -4.10 2.43 -15.86
N VAL A 232 -2.79 2.36 -15.65
CA VAL A 232 -1.84 1.47 -16.34
C VAL A 232 -1.01 0.72 -15.30
N PRO A 233 -0.78 -0.60 -15.44
CA PRO A 233 0.15 -1.32 -14.58
C PRO A 233 1.58 -0.74 -14.67
N GLU A 234 2.32 -0.79 -13.56
CA GLU A 234 3.72 -0.36 -13.50
C GLU A 234 4.61 -1.18 -14.44
N GLY A 235 5.41 -0.53 -15.29
CA GLY A 235 6.25 -1.21 -16.27
C GLY A 235 7.55 -1.76 -15.69
N SER A 236 8.11 -1.16 -14.63
CA SER A 236 9.33 -1.67 -13.99
C SER A 236 9.15 -3.06 -13.37
N TYR A 237 7.91 -3.46 -13.10
CA TYR A 237 7.52 -4.80 -12.63
C TYR A 237 7.19 -5.79 -13.76
N ALA A 238 7.16 -5.34 -15.01
CA ALA A 238 7.03 -6.22 -16.18
C ALA A 238 8.41 -6.73 -16.64
N SER A 239 8.45 -7.89 -17.31
CA SER A 239 9.67 -8.42 -17.93
C SER A 239 10.11 -7.58 -19.14
N ASP A 240 9.14 -7.02 -19.85
CA ASP A 240 9.32 -6.02 -20.91
C ASP A 240 8.38 -4.82 -20.62
N PRO A 241 8.93 -3.64 -20.27
CA PRO A 241 8.12 -2.47 -20.01
C PRO A 241 7.49 -1.89 -21.28
N ASP A 242 8.00 -2.20 -22.48
CA ASP A 242 7.58 -1.48 -23.68
C ASP A 242 6.23 -1.97 -24.25
N GLY A 243 5.17 -1.22 -23.97
CA GLY A 243 3.82 -1.54 -24.43
C GLY A 243 3.15 -2.59 -23.55
N VAL A 244 2.78 -3.72 -24.16
CA VAL A 244 1.57 -4.46 -23.74
C VAL A 244 1.85 -5.62 -22.79
N THR A 245 3.12 -6.01 -22.63
CA THR A 245 3.55 -7.12 -21.78
C THR A 245 3.13 -6.91 -20.33
N ARG A 246 3.24 -5.67 -19.81
CA ARG A 246 2.77 -5.29 -18.47
C ARG A 246 1.30 -5.63 -18.21
N ILE A 247 0.45 -5.58 -19.24
CA ILE A 247 -0.99 -5.92 -19.13
C ILE A 247 -1.15 -7.42 -18.91
N LEU A 248 -0.49 -8.23 -19.74
CA LEU A 248 -0.58 -9.68 -19.67
C LEU A 248 -0.01 -10.21 -18.36
N GLU A 249 1.17 -9.73 -17.96
CA GLU A 249 1.84 -10.22 -16.75
C GLU A 249 1.13 -9.79 -15.46
N PHE A 250 0.53 -8.60 -15.41
CA PHE A 250 -0.34 -8.22 -14.29
C PHE A 250 -1.56 -9.15 -14.20
N ARG A 251 -2.20 -9.47 -15.34
CA ARG A 251 -3.31 -10.43 -15.39
C ARG A 251 -2.87 -11.84 -14.99
N ASP A 252 -1.67 -12.28 -15.38
CA ASP A 252 -1.09 -13.56 -14.96
C ASP A 252 -0.89 -13.62 -13.45
N MET A 253 -0.34 -12.55 -12.83
CA MET A 253 -0.21 -12.45 -11.38
C MET A 253 -1.56 -12.56 -10.68
N VAL A 254 -2.56 -11.76 -11.10
CA VAL A 254 -3.91 -11.80 -10.50
C VAL A 254 -4.52 -13.20 -10.66
N SER A 255 -4.38 -13.78 -11.85
CA SER A 255 -4.87 -15.12 -12.15
C SER A 255 -4.23 -16.19 -11.26
N ALA A 256 -2.91 -16.18 -11.11
CA ALA A 256 -2.19 -17.12 -10.27
C ALA A 256 -2.60 -16.99 -8.79
N LEU A 257 -2.68 -15.77 -8.26
CA LEU A 257 -3.12 -15.54 -6.88
C LEU A 257 -4.56 -16.04 -6.65
N ASN A 258 -5.50 -15.68 -7.54
CA ASN A 258 -6.90 -16.11 -7.46
C ASN A 258 -7.05 -17.63 -7.56
N GLN A 259 -6.35 -18.29 -8.48
CA GLN A 259 -6.37 -19.75 -8.63
C GLN A 259 -5.85 -20.46 -7.38
N ASN A 260 -4.91 -19.83 -6.67
CA ASN A 260 -4.39 -20.30 -5.39
C ASN A 260 -5.23 -19.89 -4.17
N GLY A 261 -6.42 -19.32 -4.40
CA GLY A 261 -7.37 -19.00 -3.33
C GLY A 261 -7.10 -17.67 -2.63
N LEU A 262 -6.32 -16.77 -3.23
CA LEU A 262 -6.03 -15.43 -2.73
C LEU A 262 -6.64 -14.36 -3.64
N ARG A 263 -7.43 -13.47 -3.04
CA ARG A 263 -7.92 -12.25 -3.69
C ARG A 263 -6.82 -11.19 -3.71
N VAL A 264 -6.86 -10.29 -4.70
CA VAL A 264 -5.86 -9.23 -4.89
C VAL A 264 -6.46 -7.87 -4.57
N VAL A 265 -5.87 -7.17 -3.60
CA VAL A 265 -6.13 -5.77 -3.32
C VAL A 265 -5.01 -4.93 -3.93
N MET A 266 -5.35 -3.81 -4.55
CA MET A 266 -4.37 -2.84 -5.04
C MET A 266 -4.38 -1.57 -4.18
N ASP A 267 -3.20 -1.10 -3.78
CA ASP A 267 -3.02 0.23 -3.23
C ASP A 267 -3.23 1.28 -4.32
N VAL A 268 -4.07 2.28 -4.04
CA VAL A 268 -4.38 3.36 -4.97
C VAL A 268 -4.19 4.73 -4.33
N VAL A 269 -3.55 5.63 -5.08
CA VAL A 269 -2.99 6.88 -4.54
C VAL A 269 -3.59 8.08 -5.27
N TYR A 270 -4.90 8.25 -5.22
CA TYR A 270 -5.58 9.33 -5.95
C TYR A 270 -5.47 10.70 -5.26
N ASN A 271 -4.86 10.77 -4.08
CA ASN A 271 -4.82 11.97 -3.25
C ASN A 271 -3.77 13.02 -3.70
N HIS A 272 -2.80 12.62 -4.53
CA HIS A 272 -1.81 13.50 -5.15
C HIS A 272 -1.29 12.91 -6.48
N THR A 273 -0.48 13.67 -7.22
CA THR A 273 0.34 13.19 -8.34
C THR A 273 1.83 13.33 -8.03
N ALA A 274 2.69 12.58 -8.72
CA ALA A 274 4.14 12.69 -8.59
C ALA A 274 4.65 14.12 -8.87
N ALA A 275 4.08 14.77 -9.89
CA ALA A 275 4.41 16.12 -10.28
C ALA A 275 3.20 16.88 -10.86
N SER A 276 3.31 18.20 -10.91
CA SER A 276 2.30 19.12 -11.48
C SER A 276 2.96 20.26 -12.25
N GLY A 277 2.18 21.20 -12.77
CA GLY A 277 2.65 22.30 -13.58
C GLY A 277 3.27 21.81 -14.90
N GLN A 278 4.44 22.37 -15.22
CA GLN A 278 5.20 22.10 -16.44
C GLN A 278 6.32 21.07 -16.24
N ASP A 279 6.35 20.39 -15.09
CA ASP A 279 7.30 19.30 -14.83
C ASP A 279 7.18 18.18 -15.86
N ASP A 280 8.26 17.47 -16.14
CA ASP A 280 8.31 16.33 -17.06
C ASP A 280 7.23 15.29 -16.72
N LYS A 281 7.13 14.90 -15.44
CA LYS A 281 6.21 13.86 -14.97
C LYS A 281 4.80 14.40 -14.67
N SER A 282 4.51 15.64 -15.05
CA SER A 282 3.16 16.23 -14.98
C SER A 282 2.33 15.84 -16.20
N VAL A 283 1.21 15.15 -15.96
CA VAL A 283 0.22 14.80 -17.01
C VAL A 283 -1.01 15.69 -16.90
N LEU A 284 -1.72 15.60 -15.77
CA LEU A 284 -3.01 16.27 -15.56
C LEU A 284 -2.94 17.79 -15.70
N ASP A 285 -1.89 18.40 -15.15
CA ASP A 285 -1.75 19.87 -15.12
C ASP A 285 -1.29 20.44 -16.46
N LYS A 286 -0.64 19.63 -17.30
CA LYS A 286 -0.32 20.02 -18.69
C LYS A 286 -1.55 20.01 -19.60
N VAL A 287 -2.56 19.18 -19.28
CA VAL A 287 -3.80 19.10 -20.06
C VAL A 287 -4.82 20.16 -19.63
N VAL A 288 -5.07 20.30 -18.32
CA VAL A 288 -6.02 21.30 -17.78
C VAL A 288 -5.40 22.01 -16.58
N PRO A 289 -4.54 23.02 -16.82
CA PRO A 289 -3.80 23.71 -15.77
C PRO A 289 -4.71 24.23 -14.65
N GLY A 290 -4.39 23.86 -13.41
CA GLY A 290 -5.07 24.32 -12.20
C GLY A 290 -6.41 23.67 -11.89
N TYR A 291 -6.87 22.69 -12.70
CA TYR A 291 -8.15 22.02 -12.43
C TYR A 291 -7.99 20.84 -11.48
N TYR A 292 -7.13 19.87 -11.77
CA TYR A 292 -7.11 18.60 -11.03
C TYR A 292 -6.56 18.69 -9.60
N TYR A 293 -6.12 19.88 -9.18
CA TYR A 293 -5.39 20.09 -7.93
C TYR A 293 -6.14 20.99 -6.95
N ARG A 294 -5.82 20.82 -5.67
CA ARG A 294 -6.42 21.59 -4.59
C ARG A 294 -5.57 22.82 -4.28
N TYR A 295 -6.19 24.00 -4.36
CA TYR A 295 -5.56 25.28 -4.02
C TYR A 295 -6.23 25.93 -2.81
N ASP A 296 -5.46 26.70 -2.05
CA ASP A 296 -5.99 27.60 -1.03
C ASP A 296 -6.63 28.85 -1.65
N THR A 297 -7.23 29.71 -0.83
CA THR A 297 -7.89 30.94 -1.31
C THR A 297 -6.94 31.99 -1.90
N SER A 298 -5.62 31.82 -1.70
CA SER A 298 -4.58 32.67 -2.28
C SER A 298 -4.05 32.13 -3.60
N GLY A 299 -4.51 30.95 -4.04
CA GLY A 299 -4.02 30.27 -5.23
C GLY A 299 -2.76 29.44 -5.00
N ASN A 300 -2.37 29.18 -3.75
CA ASN A 300 -1.26 28.27 -3.46
C ASN A 300 -1.73 26.81 -3.54
N LEU A 301 -0.95 25.98 -4.22
CA LEU A 301 -1.18 24.55 -4.28
C LEU A 301 -0.97 23.93 -2.89
N TYR A 302 -1.91 23.08 -2.45
CA TYR A 302 -1.69 22.27 -1.26
C TYR A 302 -0.72 21.13 -1.54
N THR A 303 0.18 20.86 -0.59
CA THR A 303 1.14 19.75 -0.65
C THR A 303 1.18 18.97 0.66
N THR A 304 0.00 18.71 1.23
CA THR A 304 -0.12 18.13 2.57
C THR A 304 0.02 16.60 2.58
N SER A 305 -0.18 15.95 1.44
CA SER A 305 0.08 14.51 1.26
C SER A 305 1.58 14.19 1.35
N CYS A 306 2.36 14.89 0.52
CA CYS A 306 3.81 14.85 0.31
C CYS A 306 4.16 15.55 -1.02
N CYS A 307 3.22 15.51 -1.98
CA CYS A 307 3.35 15.99 -3.36
C CYS A 307 2.18 16.92 -3.71
N SER A 308 1.82 17.05 -4.99
CA SER A 308 0.76 17.95 -5.46
C SER A 308 -0.64 17.38 -5.18
N ASP A 309 -1.33 17.91 -4.17
CA ASP A 309 -2.62 17.37 -3.71
C ASP A 309 -3.73 17.53 -4.78
N THR A 310 -4.42 16.43 -5.12
CA THR A 310 -5.52 16.43 -6.09
C THR A 310 -6.84 16.93 -5.48
N ALA A 311 -7.77 17.35 -6.33
CA ALA A 311 -9.10 17.83 -5.92
C ALA A 311 -10.21 16.88 -6.41
N ALA A 312 -10.37 15.72 -5.75
CA ALA A 312 -11.43 14.75 -6.07
C ALA A 312 -12.85 15.29 -5.81
N GLU A 313 -13.02 16.42 -5.13
CA GLU A 313 -14.28 17.15 -5.07
C GLU A 313 -14.69 17.78 -6.41
N TYR A 314 -13.80 17.79 -7.42
CA TYR A 314 -14.11 18.24 -8.77
C TYR A 314 -14.50 17.06 -9.67
N ALA A 315 -15.59 17.25 -10.41
CA ALA A 315 -16.27 16.19 -11.16
C ALA A 315 -15.35 15.39 -12.09
N MET A 316 -14.38 16.02 -12.77
CA MET A 316 -13.50 15.27 -13.70
C MET A 316 -12.32 14.58 -13.02
N MET A 317 -11.92 15.01 -11.82
CA MET A 317 -10.96 14.25 -11.00
C MET A 317 -11.63 13.05 -10.34
N GLU A 318 -12.84 13.23 -9.80
CA GLU A 318 -13.67 12.13 -9.32
C GLU A 318 -13.95 11.10 -10.41
N LYS A 319 -14.35 11.58 -11.59
CA LYS A 319 -14.59 10.69 -12.73
C LYS A 319 -13.34 9.92 -13.13
N LEU A 320 -12.17 10.57 -13.19
CA LEU A 320 -10.90 9.90 -13.48
C LEU A 320 -10.61 8.80 -12.46
N MET A 321 -10.77 9.11 -11.17
CA MET A 321 -10.61 8.15 -10.08
C MET A 321 -11.55 6.95 -10.23
N ILE A 322 -12.86 7.19 -10.40
CA ILE A 322 -13.85 6.11 -10.53
C ILE A 322 -13.58 5.26 -11.79
N ASP A 323 -13.39 5.89 -12.95
CA ASP A 323 -13.22 5.18 -14.21
C ASP A 323 -11.97 4.29 -14.21
N THR A 324 -10.86 4.77 -13.64
CA THR A 324 -9.59 4.01 -13.59
C THR A 324 -9.63 2.89 -12.55
N VAL A 325 -10.27 3.07 -11.39
CA VAL A 325 -10.50 1.97 -10.44
C VAL A 325 -11.45 0.91 -11.03
N VAL A 326 -12.54 1.33 -11.68
CA VAL A 326 -13.47 0.42 -12.37
C VAL A 326 -12.76 -0.39 -13.45
N ARG A 327 -11.79 0.20 -14.17
CA ARG A 327 -10.94 -0.53 -15.11
C ARG A 327 -10.14 -1.64 -14.43
N PHE A 328 -9.48 -1.35 -13.31
CA PHE A 328 -8.78 -2.40 -12.55
C PHE A 328 -9.72 -3.51 -12.04
N ALA A 329 -10.94 -3.14 -11.63
CA ALA A 329 -11.95 -4.11 -11.23
C ALA A 329 -12.44 -4.98 -12.41
N ALA A 330 -12.73 -4.38 -13.55
CA ALA A 330 -13.35 -5.06 -14.69
C ALA A 330 -12.33 -5.76 -15.59
N ASP A 331 -11.28 -5.05 -16.00
CA ASP A 331 -10.32 -5.51 -17.02
C ASP A 331 -9.13 -6.25 -16.44
N TYR A 332 -8.81 -6.00 -15.16
CA TYR A 332 -7.73 -6.66 -14.43
C TYR A 332 -8.23 -7.53 -13.27
N LYS A 333 -9.55 -7.61 -13.06
CA LYS A 333 -10.22 -8.47 -12.07
C LYS A 333 -9.70 -8.30 -10.64
N VAL A 334 -9.19 -7.12 -10.28
CA VAL A 334 -8.79 -6.77 -8.91
C VAL A 334 -9.99 -6.93 -7.97
N ASP A 335 -9.73 -7.40 -6.75
CA ASP A 335 -10.74 -7.83 -5.77
C ASP A 335 -11.02 -6.79 -4.68
N GLY A 336 -10.18 -5.78 -4.55
CA GLY A 336 -10.37 -4.71 -3.57
C GLY A 336 -9.36 -3.59 -3.76
N PHE A 337 -9.58 -2.48 -3.07
CA PHE A 337 -8.73 -1.29 -3.19
C PHE A 337 -8.47 -0.68 -1.81
N ARG A 338 -7.18 -0.42 -1.54
CA ARG A 338 -6.74 0.35 -0.38
C ARG A 338 -6.47 1.78 -0.83
N PHE A 339 -7.15 2.75 -0.24
CA PHE A 339 -6.99 4.17 -0.53
C PHE A 339 -5.94 4.79 0.38
N ASP A 340 -4.81 5.15 -0.24
CA ASP A 340 -3.79 5.98 0.38
C ASP A 340 -4.35 7.35 0.75
N LEU A 341 -4.04 7.81 1.97
CA LEU A 341 -4.53 9.08 2.52
C LEU A 341 -5.99 9.37 2.14
N MET A 342 -6.88 8.40 2.35
CA MET A 342 -8.30 8.47 1.98
C MET A 342 -8.97 9.74 2.51
N ASN A 343 -8.51 10.28 3.65
CA ASN A 343 -8.93 11.55 4.23
C ASN A 343 -8.75 12.79 3.31
N LEU A 344 -8.00 12.71 2.21
CA LEU A 344 -7.89 13.78 1.21
C LEU A 344 -9.02 13.74 0.15
N HIS A 345 -9.90 12.74 0.20
CA HIS A 345 -11.13 12.64 -0.56
C HIS A 345 -12.35 13.00 0.31
N THR A 346 -13.51 13.23 -0.31
CA THR A 346 -14.76 13.36 0.44
C THR A 346 -15.40 11.99 0.70
N ARG A 347 -16.20 11.89 1.76
CA ARG A 347 -17.04 10.72 2.05
C ARG A 347 -17.91 10.37 0.85
N GLN A 348 -18.49 11.37 0.18
CA GLN A 348 -19.34 11.16 -0.98
C GLN A 348 -18.56 10.53 -2.15
N ASN A 349 -17.35 11.02 -2.45
CA ASN A 349 -16.48 10.40 -3.47
C ASN A 349 -16.27 8.90 -3.20
N MET A 350 -16.02 8.53 -1.94
CA MET A 350 -15.79 7.14 -1.56
C MET A 350 -17.05 6.26 -1.67
N LEU A 351 -18.23 6.82 -1.37
CA LEU A 351 -19.51 6.11 -1.53
C LEU A 351 -19.87 5.91 -3.01
N ASP A 352 -19.63 6.91 -3.85
CA ASP A 352 -19.89 6.82 -5.29
C ASP A 352 -18.94 5.82 -5.96
N LEU A 353 -17.67 5.83 -5.55
CA LEU A 353 -16.71 4.82 -5.96
C LEU A 353 -17.15 3.41 -5.53
N LYS A 354 -17.53 3.23 -4.27
CA LYS A 354 -18.03 1.93 -3.76
C LYS A 354 -19.16 1.39 -4.61
N ALA A 355 -20.15 2.24 -4.91
CA ALA A 355 -21.27 1.85 -5.76
C ALA A 355 -20.82 1.45 -7.18
N ALA A 356 -19.87 2.18 -7.76
CA ALA A 356 -19.36 1.91 -9.10
C ALA A 356 -18.61 0.58 -9.20
N VAL A 357 -17.71 0.28 -8.24
CA VAL A 357 -16.96 -0.99 -8.26
C VAL A 357 -17.84 -2.18 -7.89
N GLN A 358 -18.79 -2.02 -6.96
CA GLN A 358 -19.71 -3.10 -6.59
C GLN A 358 -20.76 -3.41 -7.67
N ALA A 359 -20.95 -2.50 -8.64
CA ALA A 359 -21.70 -2.81 -9.86
C ALA A 359 -20.95 -3.73 -10.82
N VAL A 360 -19.61 -3.79 -10.74
CA VAL A 360 -18.77 -4.76 -11.47
C VAL A 360 -18.75 -6.10 -10.74
N ASP A 361 -18.47 -6.08 -9.45
CA ASP A 361 -18.41 -7.26 -8.59
C ASP A 361 -18.82 -6.87 -7.15
N PRO A 362 -19.96 -7.39 -6.63
CA PRO A 362 -20.49 -6.98 -5.32
C PRO A 362 -19.57 -7.36 -4.15
N ASP A 363 -18.63 -8.29 -4.35
CA ASP A 363 -17.67 -8.72 -3.33
C ASP A 363 -16.46 -7.78 -3.22
N ILE A 364 -16.33 -6.77 -4.09
CA ILE A 364 -15.21 -5.83 -4.03
C ILE A 364 -15.25 -5.05 -2.72
N TYR A 365 -14.12 -5.11 -2.00
CA TYR A 365 -13.94 -4.44 -0.73
C TYR A 365 -13.09 -3.18 -0.83
N LEU A 366 -13.49 -2.12 -0.13
CA LEU A 366 -12.76 -0.86 -0.06
C LEU A 366 -12.33 -0.58 1.38
N TYR A 367 -11.09 -0.14 1.55
CA TYR A 367 -10.60 0.40 2.81
C TYR A 367 -9.53 1.46 2.57
N GLY A 368 -9.11 2.18 3.61
CA GLY A 368 -8.08 3.21 3.45
C GLY A 368 -7.70 3.94 4.72
N GLU A 369 -6.95 5.01 4.52
CA GLU A 369 -6.37 5.84 5.58
C GLU A 369 -7.23 7.06 5.91
N GLY A 370 -8.04 6.97 6.97
CA GLY A 370 -8.93 8.06 7.39
C GLY A 370 -8.32 8.99 8.45
N TRP A 371 -7.11 9.52 8.21
CA TRP A 371 -6.39 10.36 9.17
C TRP A 371 -7.01 11.75 9.39
N ASP A 372 -6.72 12.38 10.54
CA ASP A 372 -7.29 13.68 10.93
C ASP A 372 -6.40 14.89 10.51
N PHE A 373 -5.97 14.93 9.25
CA PHE A 373 -5.23 16.06 8.67
C PHE A 373 -5.52 16.20 7.17
N GLY A 374 -4.83 17.12 6.49
CA GLY A 374 -4.75 17.15 5.02
C GLY A 374 -5.59 18.22 4.35
N SER A 375 -5.35 18.44 3.06
CA SER A 375 -5.86 19.59 2.33
C SER A 375 -7.36 19.61 2.12
N ALA A 376 -8.04 18.45 2.12
CA ALA A 376 -9.51 18.41 2.14
C ALA A 376 -10.07 19.05 3.42
N LYS A 377 -9.48 18.73 4.57
CA LYS A 377 -9.82 19.35 5.87
C LYS A 377 -9.48 20.84 5.86
N ASP A 378 -8.27 21.20 5.41
CA ASP A 378 -7.79 22.59 5.42
C ASP A 378 -8.56 23.50 4.45
N LYS A 379 -9.09 22.93 3.35
CA LYS A 379 -10.01 23.61 2.42
C LYS A 379 -11.42 23.79 3.01
N GLY A 380 -11.72 23.14 4.13
CA GLY A 380 -12.99 23.28 4.86
C GLY A 380 -14.06 22.27 4.47
N LEU A 381 -13.70 21.16 3.82
CA LEU A 381 -14.64 20.07 3.47
C LEU A 381 -15.00 19.28 4.73
N THR A 382 -15.75 19.86 5.67
CA THR A 382 -15.94 19.30 7.02
C THR A 382 -17.39 18.95 7.35
N THR A 383 -18.34 19.29 6.48
CA THR A 383 -19.78 19.07 6.68
C THR A 383 -20.27 17.96 5.76
N CYS A 384 -20.86 16.90 6.32
CA CYS A 384 -21.36 15.76 5.54
C CYS A 384 -22.65 16.11 4.76
N PRO A 385 -22.90 15.50 3.59
CA PRO A 385 -22.21 14.34 3.01
C PRO A 385 -20.83 14.62 2.40
N ASP A 386 -20.51 15.89 2.11
CA ASP A 386 -19.25 16.30 1.43
C ASP A 386 -18.09 16.52 2.41
N CYS A 387 -18.15 15.90 3.58
CA CYS A 387 -17.08 15.95 4.56
C CYS A 387 -15.91 15.08 4.09
N TYR A 388 -14.69 15.49 4.40
CA TYR A 388 -13.48 14.70 4.15
C TYR A 388 -13.56 13.32 4.83
N ALA A 389 -13.04 12.30 4.18
CA ALA A 389 -13.20 10.89 4.53
C ALA A 389 -12.30 10.43 5.69
N GLN A 390 -12.28 11.21 6.78
CA GLN A 390 -11.66 10.81 8.05
C GLN A 390 -12.47 9.72 8.76
N LYS A 391 -11.80 8.96 9.64
CA LYS A 391 -12.35 7.75 10.27
C LYS A 391 -13.76 7.86 10.85
N TYR A 392 -14.07 8.89 11.64
CA TYR A 392 -15.40 9.11 12.23
C TYR A 392 -16.43 9.69 11.25
N ASN A 393 -16.01 10.32 10.15
CA ASN A 393 -16.94 10.76 9.11
C ASN A 393 -17.40 9.58 8.26
N MET A 394 -16.59 8.52 8.21
CA MET A 394 -16.82 7.30 7.45
C MET A 394 -17.62 6.23 8.20
N THR A 395 -17.96 6.45 9.47
CA THR A 395 -18.82 5.55 10.25
C THR A 395 -20.11 5.22 9.50
N GLY A 396 -20.41 3.94 9.34
CA GLY A 396 -21.59 3.44 8.63
C GLY A 396 -21.51 3.54 7.10
N ALA A 397 -20.35 3.81 6.51
CA ALA A 397 -20.15 3.76 5.07
C ALA A 397 -19.95 2.33 4.54
N GLY A 398 -19.64 1.38 5.42
CA GLY A 398 -19.20 0.03 5.08
C GLY A 398 -17.92 0.04 4.25
N ILE A 399 -16.99 0.96 4.56
CA ILE A 399 -15.66 1.08 3.97
C ILE A 399 -14.68 0.97 5.15
N GLY A 400 -13.63 0.17 5.01
CA GLY A 400 -12.65 -0.07 6.07
C GLY A 400 -11.73 1.11 6.32
N LEU A 401 -11.35 1.32 7.59
CA LEU A 401 -10.36 2.31 7.98
C LEU A 401 -9.30 1.63 8.85
N PHE A 402 -8.03 1.99 8.62
CA PHE A 402 -6.95 1.58 9.51
C PHE A 402 -7.19 2.04 10.95
N ASN A 403 -7.21 1.07 11.87
CA ASN A 403 -7.46 1.29 13.28
C ASN A 403 -6.14 1.62 14.02
N ASP A 404 -5.84 2.91 14.13
CA ASP A 404 -4.68 3.43 14.88
C ASP A 404 -4.78 3.19 16.40
N ILE A 405 -5.99 3.03 16.94
CA ILE A 405 -6.22 2.81 18.37
C ILE A 405 -5.67 1.45 18.82
N ILE A 406 -5.97 0.36 18.09
CA ILE A 406 -5.47 -0.98 18.45
C ILE A 406 -3.95 -1.06 18.32
N ARG A 407 -3.41 -0.47 17.25
CA ARG A 407 -1.99 -0.40 16.94
C ARG A 407 -1.21 0.27 18.08
N ASP A 408 -1.59 1.50 18.42
CA ASP A 408 -0.87 2.30 19.41
C ASP A 408 -1.03 1.74 20.83
N ALA A 409 -2.20 1.22 21.18
CA ALA A 409 -2.42 0.57 22.48
C ALA A 409 -1.62 -0.73 22.60
N ALA A 410 -1.49 -1.50 21.51
CA ALA A 410 -0.73 -2.75 21.50
C ALA A 410 0.76 -2.49 21.73
N HIS A 411 1.43 -1.72 20.87
CA HIS A 411 2.89 -1.61 20.90
C HIS A 411 3.43 -0.26 21.41
N GLY A 412 2.58 0.71 21.76
CA GLY A 412 2.97 1.99 22.34
C GLY A 412 3.19 3.12 21.33
N GLY A 413 2.70 2.93 20.10
CA GLY A 413 2.76 3.89 19.00
C GLY A 413 4.17 4.17 18.46
N TYR A 414 4.25 5.18 17.61
CA TYR A 414 5.44 5.59 16.87
C TYR A 414 5.93 6.96 17.31
N SER A 415 7.23 7.23 17.13
CA SER A 415 7.80 8.55 17.38
C SER A 415 9.15 8.74 16.68
N THR A 416 9.37 9.94 16.13
CA THR A 416 10.67 10.37 15.61
C THR A 416 11.63 10.83 16.71
N ASP A 417 11.14 11.13 17.90
CA ASP A 417 11.97 11.44 19.07
C ASP A 417 12.67 10.17 19.61
N SER A 418 13.98 10.28 19.82
CA SER A 418 14.87 9.18 20.23
C SER A 418 14.54 8.57 21.59
N LEU A 419 13.85 9.29 22.48
CA LEU A 419 13.41 8.77 23.76
C LEU A 419 12.00 8.20 23.65
N GLN A 420 11.08 8.93 23.02
CA GLN A 420 9.67 8.53 22.91
C GLN A 420 9.45 7.29 22.03
N ILE A 421 10.34 6.97 21.08
CA ILE A 421 10.26 5.71 20.32
C ILE A 421 10.27 4.48 21.24
N ARG A 422 10.91 4.60 22.41
CA ARG A 422 11.00 3.57 23.44
C ARG A 422 9.76 3.49 24.34
N ARG A 423 8.72 4.28 24.09
CA ARG A 423 7.46 4.20 24.83
C ARG A 423 6.82 2.82 24.65
N GLN A 424 6.66 2.09 25.75
CA GLN A 424 6.03 0.76 25.76
C GLN A 424 4.51 0.85 25.59
N GLY A 425 3.92 -0.20 25.01
CA GLY A 425 2.49 -0.52 24.97
C GLY A 425 2.19 -1.83 25.69
N PHE A 426 0.97 -2.32 25.50
CA PHE A 426 0.47 -3.54 26.15
C PHE A 426 1.37 -4.77 25.92
N ILE A 427 1.88 -5.00 24.70
CA ILE A 427 2.60 -6.24 24.37
C ILE A 427 4.07 -6.25 24.80
N ASN A 428 4.64 -5.09 25.13
CA ASN A 428 6.09 -4.95 25.28
C ASN A 428 6.52 -4.27 26.59
N GLY A 429 5.71 -4.36 27.64
CA GLY A 429 6.12 -4.05 29.02
C GLY A 429 5.53 -2.80 29.66
N LEU A 430 4.49 -2.17 29.10
CA LEU A 430 3.90 -0.95 29.67
C LEU A 430 3.50 -1.16 31.15
N SER A 431 4.13 -0.39 32.04
CA SER A 431 4.06 -0.50 33.51
C SER A 431 4.66 -1.78 34.12
N TYR A 432 4.42 -2.96 33.56
CA TYR A 432 4.74 -4.24 34.22
C TYR A 432 6.17 -4.75 34.00
N ASP A 433 6.88 -4.28 32.97
CA ASP A 433 8.26 -4.69 32.69
C ASP A 433 9.07 -3.55 32.09
N TRP A 434 9.83 -2.83 32.91
CA TRP A 434 10.45 -1.56 32.51
C TRP A 434 11.64 -1.74 31.57
N ASN A 435 11.63 -1.02 30.46
CA ASN A 435 12.77 -1.00 29.55
C ASN A 435 13.95 -0.09 29.96
N GLY A 436 13.88 0.58 31.12
CA GLY A 436 14.96 1.39 31.66
C GLY A 436 14.98 2.86 31.22
N TYR A 437 13.99 3.32 30.44
CA TYR A 437 13.89 4.70 29.97
C TYR A 437 12.77 5.48 30.66
N GLU A 438 13.01 6.76 30.96
CA GLU A 438 12.03 7.65 31.57
C GLU A 438 11.27 8.41 30.47
N TYR A 439 9.96 8.22 30.40
CA TYR A 439 9.04 8.92 29.51
C TYR A 439 7.67 9.04 30.19
N ALA A 440 6.84 9.97 29.73
CA ALA A 440 5.49 10.18 30.27
C ALA A 440 4.58 8.98 29.98
N ASN A 441 3.49 8.84 30.75
CA ASN A 441 2.44 7.85 30.51
C ASN A 441 2.92 6.37 30.60
N ARG A 442 3.67 6.04 31.66
CA ARG A 442 4.20 4.68 31.94
C ARG A 442 3.67 4.07 33.25
N THR A 443 2.65 4.67 33.83
CA THR A 443 2.09 4.23 35.12
C THR A 443 1.13 3.06 34.93
N GLN A 444 0.72 2.44 36.04
CA GLN A 444 -0.30 1.40 36.01
C GLN A 444 -1.63 1.90 35.40
N SER A 445 -2.01 3.15 35.65
CA SER A 445 -3.19 3.74 35.00
C SER A 445 -3.05 3.83 33.48
N ASP A 446 -1.85 4.03 32.96
CA ASP A 446 -1.62 4.05 31.50
C ASP A 446 -1.75 2.65 30.90
N LEU A 447 -1.28 1.61 31.60
CA LEU A 447 -1.52 0.22 31.22
C LEU A 447 -3.03 -0.09 31.17
N TRP A 448 -3.79 0.36 32.18
CA TRP A 448 -5.23 0.15 32.21
C TRP A 448 -5.96 0.87 31.07
N ILE A 449 -5.55 2.11 30.73
CA ILE A 449 -6.07 2.84 29.58
C ILE A 449 -5.79 2.07 28.28
N ALA A 450 -4.55 1.63 28.05
CA ALA A 450 -4.21 0.83 26.87
C ALA A 450 -5.00 -0.49 26.82
N THR A 451 -5.20 -1.13 27.96
CA THR A 451 -5.99 -2.36 28.06
C THR A 451 -7.46 -2.13 27.70
N ASP A 452 -8.07 -1.01 28.14
CA ASP A 452 -9.45 -0.64 27.81
C ASP A 452 -9.61 -0.20 26.34
N GLN A 453 -8.61 0.46 25.78
CA GLN A 453 -8.52 0.75 24.34
C GLN A 453 -8.52 -0.55 23.53
N LEU A 454 -7.69 -1.52 23.90
CA LEU A 454 -7.67 -2.83 23.26
C LEU A 454 -9.00 -3.57 23.41
N ARG A 455 -9.65 -3.56 24.57
CA ARG A 455 -10.99 -4.15 24.74
C ARG A 455 -12.03 -3.52 23.82
N SER A 456 -11.98 -2.20 23.62
CA SER A 456 -12.85 -1.52 22.65
C SER A 456 -12.55 -1.97 21.23
N ALA A 457 -11.28 -1.92 20.84
CA ALA A 457 -10.87 -2.21 19.47
C ALA A 457 -11.04 -3.69 19.08
N LEU A 458 -10.84 -4.63 20.01
CA LEU A 458 -11.04 -6.07 19.79
C LEU A 458 -12.50 -6.42 19.44
N ARG A 459 -13.46 -5.55 19.80
CA ARG A 459 -14.87 -5.71 19.40
C ARG A 459 -15.12 -5.34 17.93
N GLY A 460 -14.22 -4.60 17.28
CA GLY A 460 -14.34 -4.17 15.87
C GLY A 460 -15.46 -3.16 15.60
N SER A 461 -16.53 -3.16 16.39
CA SER A 461 -17.67 -2.24 16.31
C SER A 461 -18.40 -2.09 17.65
N GLY A 462 -19.18 -1.02 17.78
CA GLY A 462 -20.11 -0.80 18.89
C GLY A 462 -19.58 0.08 20.01
N THR A 463 -19.92 -0.26 21.26
CA THR A 463 -19.78 0.66 22.40
C THR A 463 -18.34 0.88 22.87
N ASP A 464 -18.02 2.13 23.18
CA ASP A 464 -16.77 2.54 23.81
C ASP A 464 -16.61 1.91 25.21
N TRP A 465 -15.54 1.13 25.42
CA TRP A 465 -15.27 0.53 26.71
C TRP A 465 -14.67 1.55 27.66
N ASN A 466 -15.40 1.86 28.74
CA ASN A 466 -15.02 2.85 29.76
C ASN A 466 -14.72 4.27 29.19
N GLY A 467 -15.18 4.59 27.98
CA GLY A 467 -14.93 5.89 27.35
C GLY A 467 -13.48 6.09 26.89
N GLN A 468 -12.72 5.02 26.71
CA GLN A 468 -11.28 5.05 26.40
C GLN A 468 -10.94 4.71 24.94
N GLY A 469 -11.86 4.08 24.21
CA GLY A 469 -11.63 3.54 22.87
C GLY A 469 -12.16 4.38 21.72
N ALA A 470 -13.11 5.30 21.94
CA ALA A 470 -13.72 6.14 20.90
C ALA A 470 -13.97 5.38 19.57
N PRO A 471 -14.80 4.33 19.58
CA PRO A 471 -15.04 3.51 18.39
C PRO A 471 -15.60 4.36 17.26
N PHE A 472 -15.03 4.19 16.07
CA PHE A 472 -15.39 4.96 14.87
C PHE A 472 -16.22 4.14 13.87
N THR A 473 -16.58 2.91 14.22
CA THR A 473 -17.24 1.95 13.31
C THR A 473 -18.67 1.68 13.73
N ALA A 474 -19.55 1.51 12.74
CA ALA A 474 -20.92 1.00 12.90
C ALA A 474 -21.03 -0.48 12.52
N ASP A 475 -20.01 -1.02 11.88
CA ASP A 475 -19.94 -2.41 11.43
C ASP A 475 -18.50 -2.93 11.56
N PRO A 476 -18.27 -4.17 12.02
CA PRO A 476 -16.91 -4.70 12.19
C PRO A 476 -16.06 -4.63 10.92
N GLN A 477 -16.64 -4.75 9.72
CA GLN A 477 -15.88 -4.59 8.48
C GLN A 477 -15.13 -3.27 8.42
N GLU A 478 -15.68 -2.20 9.02
CA GLU A 478 -15.09 -0.86 8.97
C GLU A 478 -13.77 -0.74 9.76
N ALA A 479 -13.40 -1.72 10.59
CA ALA A 479 -12.16 -1.74 11.36
C ALA A 479 -11.09 -2.61 10.69
N VAL A 480 -10.09 -1.99 10.08
CA VAL A 480 -8.88 -2.67 9.59
C VAL A 480 -7.82 -2.63 10.70
N ASN A 481 -7.66 -3.75 11.40
CA ASN A 481 -6.81 -3.88 12.58
C ASN A 481 -5.39 -4.29 12.18
N TYR A 482 -4.38 -3.58 12.69
CA TYR A 482 -2.97 -3.81 12.40
C TYR A 482 -2.07 -3.41 13.58
N VAL A 483 -0.84 -3.92 13.61
CA VAL A 483 0.23 -3.50 14.53
C VAL A 483 1.51 -3.08 13.81
N GLU A 484 1.57 -3.29 12.50
CA GLU A 484 2.64 -2.82 11.61
C GLU A 484 2.12 -2.81 10.17
N LYS A 485 2.78 -2.04 9.32
CA LYS A 485 2.56 -1.91 7.87
C LYS A 485 3.85 -1.43 7.20
N HIS A 486 3.83 -1.16 5.90
CA HIS A 486 5.02 -0.77 5.14
C HIS A 486 5.75 0.47 5.71
N ASP A 487 5.00 1.49 6.14
CA ASP A 487 5.48 2.72 6.76
C ASP A 487 5.67 2.61 8.27
N ASN A 488 6.60 3.42 8.77
CA ASN A 488 7.18 3.32 10.11
C ASN A 488 8.03 2.05 10.28
N GLU A 489 8.52 1.80 11.50
CA GLU A 489 9.32 0.62 11.79
C GLU A 489 8.46 -0.66 11.81
N THR A 490 9.05 -1.78 11.38
CA THR A 490 8.47 -3.13 11.54
C THR A 490 8.22 -3.44 13.03
N LEU A 491 7.31 -4.36 13.34
CA LEU A 491 7.02 -4.76 14.72
C LEU A 491 8.25 -5.39 15.39
N PHE A 492 9.09 -6.09 14.64
CA PHE A 492 10.36 -6.59 15.16
C PHE A 492 11.26 -5.42 15.60
N ASP A 493 11.44 -4.43 14.73
CA ASP A 493 12.26 -3.25 15.01
C ASP A 493 11.67 -2.41 16.17
N GLN A 494 10.34 -2.27 16.24
CA GLN A 494 9.64 -1.66 17.38
C GLN A 494 9.96 -2.38 18.69
N ASN A 495 9.88 -3.72 18.68
CA ASN A 495 10.21 -4.54 19.84
C ASN A 495 11.69 -4.43 20.24
N VAL A 496 12.61 -4.24 19.30
CA VAL A 496 14.02 -3.96 19.58
C VAL A 496 14.17 -2.63 20.35
N PHE A 497 13.42 -1.59 20.01
CA PHE A 497 13.46 -0.32 20.74
C PHE A 497 12.81 -0.38 22.13
N LYS A 498 11.71 -1.13 22.26
CA LYS A 498 10.75 -0.99 23.37
C LYS A 498 10.85 -2.06 24.43
N LEU A 499 11.22 -3.29 24.10
CA LEU A 499 11.37 -4.35 25.09
C LEU A 499 12.57 -4.08 26.01
N PRO A 500 12.54 -4.57 27.26
CA PRO A 500 13.68 -4.46 28.15
C PRO A 500 14.96 -5.02 27.55
N ALA A 501 16.09 -4.38 27.85
CA ALA A 501 17.40 -4.80 27.34
C ALA A 501 17.74 -6.26 27.73
N GLY A 502 17.24 -6.73 28.88
CA GLY A 502 17.44 -8.10 29.36
C GLY A 502 16.49 -9.16 28.77
N ALA A 503 15.50 -8.77 27.95
CA ALA A 503 14.56 -9.71 27.36
C ALA A 503 15.25 -10.66 26.37
N THR A 504 15.05 -11.96 26.58
CA THR A 504 15.54 -13.05 25.74
C THR A 504 14.87 -13.04 24.35
N MET A 505 15.48 -13.71 23.36
CA MET A 505 14.87 -13.84 22.04
C MET A 505 13.49 -14.54 22.12
N ASP A 506 13.35 -15.59 22.92
CA ASP A 506 12.07 -16.26 23.18
C ASP A 506 10.98 -15.28 23.66
N GLU A 507 11.31 -14.36 24.58
CA GLU A 507 10.38 -13.34 25.07
C GLU A 507 10.04 -12.31 23.98
N ARG A 508 11.03 -11.91 23.16
CA ARG A 508 10.84 -11.00 22.03
C ARG A 508 9.90 -11.58 20.97
N VAL A 509 10.09 -12.85 20.62
CA VAL A 509 9.21 -13.56 19.68
C VAL A 509 7.81 -13.74 20.26
N ARG A 510 7.68 -13.99 21.57
CA ARG A 510 6.37 -14.03 22.23
C ARG A 510 5.65 -12.67 22.21
N SER A 511 6.37 -11.56 22.35
CA SER A 511 5.82 -10.21 22.17
C SER A 511 5.33 -9.99 20.73
N GLN A 512 6.15 -10.35 19.72
CA GLN A 512 5.75 -10.32 18.30
C GLN A 512 4.46 -11.12 18.08
N ASN A 513 4.44 -12.37 18.55
CA ASN A 513 3.31 -13.28 18.40
C ASN A 513 2.07 -12.79 19.16
N MET A 514 2.22 -12.08 20.28
CA MET A 514 1.10 -11.43 20.96
C MET A 514 0.50 -10.33 20.09
N GLY A 515 1.33 -9.51 19.41
CA GLY A 515 0.86 -8.54 18.41
C GLY A 515 0.03 -9.21 17.31
N GLN A 516 0.55 -10.30 16.72
CA GLN A 516 -0.17 -11.09 15.71
C GLN A 516 -1.47 -11.70 16.24
N SER A 517 -1.49 -12.12 17.51
CA SER A 517 -2.69 -12.70 18.13
C SER A 517 -3.78 -11.67 18.38
N ILE A 518 -3.40 -10.47 18.85
CA ILE A 518 -4.34 -9.35 19.06
C ILE A 518 -5.05 -9.04 17.74
N ILE A 519 -4.29 -8.97 16.64
CA ILE A 519 -4.85 -8.63 15.32
C ILE A 519 -5.65 -9.79 14.73
N GLY A 520 -5.09 -11.00 14.69
CA GLY A 520 -5.76 -12.14 14.06
C GLY A 520 -7.03 -12.62 14.79
N LEU A 521 -7.17 -12.34 16.09
CA LEU A 521 -8.34 -12.71 16.90
C LEU A 521 -9.31 -11.55 17.17
N ALA A 522 -8.97 -10.32 16.77
CA ALA A 522 -9.90 -9.18 16.82
C ALA A 522 -11.09 -9.41 15.88
N GLN A 523 -12.25 -8.88 16.26
CA GLN A 523 -13.34 -8.66 15.30
C GLN A 523 -12.96 -7.54 14.32
N GLY A 524 -13.59 -7.51 13.16
CA GLY A 524 -13.15 -6.69 12.02
C GLY A 524 -12.02 -7.37 11.25
N ILE A 525 -11.32 -6.63 10.39
CA ILE A 525 -10.44 -7.18 9.35
C ILE A 525 -8.97 -7.15 9.81
N PRO A 526 -8.28 -8.30 9.95
CA PRO A 526 -6.86 -8.34 10.27
C PRO A 526 -6.01 -7.94 9.06
N PHE A 527 -4.99 -7.13 9.31
CA PHE A 527 -4.02 -6.67 8.33
C PHE A 527 -2.61 -6.93 8.84
N ILE A 528 -1.79 -7.57 7.99
CA ILE A 528 -0.46 -8.08 8.34
C ILE A 528 0.52 -7.64 7.27
N GLN A 529 1.65 -7.05 7.67
CA GLN A 529 2.73 -6.72 6.75
C GLN A 529 3.48 -7.99 6.29
N MET A 530 3.89 -8.03 5.02
CA MET A 530 4.76 -9.07 4.50
C MET A 530 6.04 -9.21 5.33
N GLY A 531 6.29 -10.43 5.78
CA GLY A 531 7.44 -10.82 6.59
C GLY A 531 7.26 -10.62 8.10
N SER A 532 6.15 -10.04 8.54
CA SER A 532 5.82 -9.87 9.97
C SER A 532 5.89 -11.18 10.75
N ASP A 533 5.43 -12.26 10.14
CA ASP A 533 5.37 -13.60 10.71
C ASP A 533 6.72 -14.33 10.70
N ILE A 534 7.70 -13.80 9.99
CA ILE A 534 9.10 -14.28 9.98
C ILE A 534 10.05 -13.23 10.54
N LEU A 535 9.54 -12.37 11.43
CA LEU A 535 10.32 -11.40 12.21
C LEU A 535 11.05 -10.36 11.35
N ARG A 536 10.50 -10.00 10.19
CA ARG A 536 11.13 -9.05 9.25
C ARG A 536 11.59 -7.79 9.97
N SER A 537 12.82 -7.40 9.66
CA SER A 537 13.45 -6.14 10.08
C SER A 537 13.81 -5.32 8.85
N LYS A 538 13.79 -4.01 9.00
CA LYS A 538 14.34 -3.05 8.03
C LYS A 538 15.59 -2.37 8.58
N SER A 539 16.29 -3.03 9.49
CA SER A 539 17.46 -2.53 10.21
C SER A 539 17.16 -1.24 10.96
N LEU A 540 15.98 -1.19 11.60
CA LEU A 540 15.44 -0.04 12.33
C LEU A 540 15.06 1.18 11.45
N ASP A 541 14.95 1.02 10.12
CA ASP A 541 14.46 2.08 9.24
C ASP A 541 12.96 2.33 9.46
N ARG A 542 12.58 3.61 9.64
CA ARG A 542 11.18 4.03 9.77
C ARG A 542 10.49 4.39 8.46
N ASN A 543 11.25 4.67 7.41
CA ASN A 543 10.66 5.16 6.16
C ASN A 543 11.50 4.69 4.99
N SER A 544 11.25 3.44 4.64
CA SER A 544 12.09 2.67 3.73
C SER A 544 11.64 2.72 2.27
N TYR A 545 10.84 3.73 1.93
CA TYR A 545 10.24 3.90 0.61
C TYR A 545 11.26 3.94 -0.52
N ASP A 546 12.46 4.45 -0.24
CA ASP A 546 13.56 4.65 -1.18
C ASP A 546 14.88 4.22 -0.52
N SER A 547 14.80 3.17 0.31
CA SER A 547 15.95 2.55 1.01
C SER A 547 16.49 1.34 0.25
N GLY A 548 16.11 1.17 -1.01
CA GLY A 548 16.58 0.11 -1.90
C GLY A 548 16.20 -1.31 -1.45
N ASP A 549 16.64 -2.28 -2.24
CA ASP A 549 16.49 -3.70 -1.92
C ASP A 549 17.13 -4.02 -0.57
N TRP A 550 18.29 -3.41 -0.27
CA TRP A 550 19.14 -3.77 0.86
C TRP A 550 18.41 -3.71 2.21
N PHE A 551 17.69 -2.62 2.49
CA PHE A 551 16.97 -2.46 3.76
C PHE A 551 15.58 -3.12 3.73
N ASN A 552 15.02 -3.40 2.55
CA ASN A 552 13.68 -3.99 2.42
C ASN A 552 13.68 -5.53 2.22
N ARG A 553 14.85 -6.18 2.07
CA ARG A 553 14.95 -7.62 1.78
C ARG A 553 14.09 -8.49 2.70
N VAL A 554 13.42 -9.45 2.07
CA VAL A 554 12.80 -10.60 2.73
C VAL A 554 13.60 -11.86 2.42
N TRP A 555 13.76 -12.72 3.42
CA TRP A 555 14.54 -13.96 3.35
C TRP A 555 13.59 -15.14 3.59
N TRP A 556 12.97 -15.62 2.51
CA TRP A 556 12.01 -16.74 2.57
C TRP A 556 12.64 -18.06 3.02
N ASP A 557 13.96 -18.21 2.83
CA ASP A 557 14.75 -19.35 3.31
C ASP A 557 14.97 -19.34 4.84
N LEU A 558 14.53 -18.29 5.54
CA LEU A 558 14.67 -18.09 6.98
C LEU A 558 16.12 -18.16 7.47
N SER A 559 17.07 -17.80 6.60
CA SER A 559 18.49 -17.71 6.97
C SER A 559 18.79 -16.46 7.80
N ARG A 560 18.01 -15.38 7.64
CA ARG A 560 18.10 -14.09 8.35
C ARG A 560 16.73 -13.40 8.36
N ASN A 561 16.56 -12.38 9.21
CA ASN A 561 15.39 -11.50 9.19
C ASN A 561 15.70 -10.07 8.69
N ASN A 562 16.92 -9.83 8.19
CA ASN A 562 17.47 -8.54 7.76
C ASN A 562 17.79 -7.51 8.88
N PHE A 563 17.86 -7.93 10.15
CA PHE A 563 18.40 -7.08 11.24
C PHE A 563 19.93 -6.99 11.19
N GLY A 564 20.47 -5.82 11.60
CA GLY A 564 21.91 -5.58 11.59
C GLY A 564 22.52 -5.37 10.20
N SER A 565 21.72 -4.89 9.24
CA SER A 565 22.14 -4.63 7.86
C SER A 565 22.86 -3.28 7.68
N GLY A 566 23.31 -2.63 8.76
CA GLY A 566 23.86 -1.27 8.74
C GLY A 566 22.92 -0.29 9.40
N LEU A 567 23.44 0.90 9.71
CA LEU A 567 22.58 2.03 10.11
C LEU A 567 21.62 2.36 8.96
N PRO A 568 20.33 2.59 9.24
CA PRO A 568 19.36 2.91 8.20
C PRO A 568 19.62 4.31 7.62
N PRO A 569 19.07 4.64 6.44
CA PRO A 569 19.45 5.86 5.74
C PRO A 569 19.33 7.16 6.50
N SER A 570 20.35 8.01 6.32
CA SER A 570 20.56 9.20 7.14
C SER A 570 19.47 10.25 6.99
N TRP A 571 18.80 10.31 5.83
CA TRP A 571 17.79 11.32 5.52
C TRP A 571 16.59 11.29 6.47
N ASP A 572 16.26 10.11 7.01
CA ASP A 572 15.12 9.94 7.91
C ASP A 572 15.46 9.39 9.30
N ASN A 573 16.70 8.91 9.50
CA ASN A 573 17.07 8.15 10.69
C ASN A 573 18.30 8.65 11.46
N SER A 574 19.10 9.58 10.89
CA SER A 574 20.40 9.95 11.48
C SER A 574 20.32 10.51 12.90
N SER A 575 19.24 11.19 13.26
CA SER A 575 18.97 11.68 14.62
C SER A 575 18.88 10.56 15.66
N ARG A 576 18.57 9.33 15.23
CA ARG A 576 18.40 8.13 16.06
C ARG A 576 19.58 7.15 15.94
N TRP A 577 20.56 7.40 15.08
CA TRP A 577 21.76 6.56 15.00
C TRP A 577 22.49 6.33 16.34
N PRO A 578 22.61 7.31 17.26
CA PRO A 578 23.25 7.08 18.56
C PRO A 578 22.57 6.00 19.41
N ILE A 579 21.26 5.78 19.21
CA ILE A 579 20.52 4.71 19.89
C ILE A 579 20.42 3.43 19.04
N MET A 580 20.43 3.54 17.71
CA MET A 580 20.35 2.41 16.79
C MET A 580 21.66 1.63 16.73
N GLY A 581 22.81 2.30 16.67
CA GLY A 581 24.12 1.68 16.50
C GLY A 581 24.40 0.58 17.53
N PRO A 582 24.30 0.86 18.85
CA PRO A 582 24.48 -0.16 19.88
C PRO A 582 23.50 -1.34 19.78
N LEU A 583 22.26 -1.11 19.33
CA LEU A 583 21.27 -2.18 19.14
C LEU A 583 21.64 -3.05 17.93
N LEU A 584 22.01 -2.44 16.80
CA LEU A 584 22.40 -3.14 15.58
C LEU A 584 23.70 -3.95 15.75
N ALA A 585 24.63 -3.46 16.58
CA ALA A 585 25.87 -4.14 16.90
C ALA A 585 25.67 -5.38 17.79
N ASP A 586 24.56 -5.48 18.52
CA ASP A 586 24.28 -6.59 19.42
C ASP A 586 23.72 -7.82 18.69
N THR A 587 24.58 -8.82 18.47
CA THR A 587 24.20 -10.08 17.82
C THR A 587 23.26 -10.94 18.67
N ALA A 588 23.08 -10.64 19.97
CA ALA A 588 22.08 -11.35 20.78
C ALA A 588 20.64 -11.00 20.37
N LEU A 589 20.46 -9.95 19.57
CA LEU A 589 19.19 -9.55 18.99
C LEU A 589 18.91 -10.18 17.62
N ASP A 590 19.78 -11.06 17.12
CA ASP A 590 19.50 -11.83 15.90
C ASP A 590 18.58 -13.01 16.20
N PRO A 591 17.40 -13.13 15.55
CA PRO A 591 16.61 -14.33 15.67
C PRO A 591 17.30 -15.49 14.95
N ALA A 592 17.28 -16.68 15.56
CA ALA A 592 17.66 -17.90 14.89
C ALA A 592 16.56 -18.34 13.91
N THR A 593 16.90 -19.24 12.99
CA THR A 593 15.91 -19.86 12.08
C THR A 593 14.75 -20.50 12.85
N THR A 594 15.00 -21.11 14.01
CA THR A 594 13.94 -21.70 14.85
C THR A 594 12.97 -20.66 15.41
N ASP A 595 13.44 -19.44 15.67
CA ASP A 595 12.64 -18.34 16.19
C ASP A 595 11.67 -17.83 15.11
N MET A 596 12.19 -17.64 13.89
CA MET A 596 11.38 -17.28 12.72
C MET A 596 10.38 -18.38 12.34
N GLN A 597 10.77 -19.66 12.43
CA GLN A 597 9.86 -20.78 12.23
C GLN A 597 8.74 -20.81 13.28
N PHE A 598 9.06 -20.50 14.54
CA PHE A 598 8.06 -20.43 15.61
C PHE A 598 7.07 -19.28 15.38
N ALA A 599 7.54 -18.10 14.97
CA ALA A 599 6.68 -16.97 14.62
C ALA A 599 5.76 -17.31 13.42
N ALA A 600 6.28 -17.93 12.37
CA ALA A 600 5.49 -18.30 11.19
C ALA A 600 4.47 -19.39 11.51
N ALA A 601 4.84 -20.37 12.34
CA ALA A 601 3.91 -21.38 12.84
C ALA A 601 2.78 -20.75 13.67
N HIS A 602 3.11 -19.75 14.51
CA HIS A 602 2.15 -19.04 15.34
C HIS A 602 1.12 -18.28 14.50
N LEU A 603 1.54 -17.48 13.50
CA LEU A 603 0.56 -16.79 12.66
C LEU A 603 -0.38 -17.78 11.97
N ARG A 604 0.15 -18.87 11.40
CA ARG A 604 -0.67 -19.91 10.76
C ARG A 604 -1.64 -20.58 11.75
N GLU A 605 -1.25 -20.75 13.01
CA GLU A 605 -2.16 -21.22 14.05
C GLU A 605 -3.29 -20.21 14.31
N ILE A 606 -2.96 -18.91 14.45
CA ILE A 606 -3.95 -17.85 14.66
C ILE A 606 -4.94 -17.77 13.49
N LEU A 607 -4.46 -17.86 12.24
CA LEU A 607 -5.33 -17.88 11.05
C LEU A 607 -6.28 -19.09 11.06
N ARG A 608 -5.78 -20.28 11.41
CA ARG A 608 -6.63 -21.47 11.53
C ARG A 608 -7.67 -21.32 12.63
N ILE A 609 -7.29 -20.74 13.77
CA ILE A 609 -8.22 -20.45 14.87
C ILE A 609 -9.32 -19.48 14.41
N ARG A 610 -8.94 -18.35 13.80
CA ARG A 610 -9.88 -17.36 13.26
C ARG A 610 -10.86 -18.00 12.26
N LYS A 611 -10.35 -18.82 11.35
CA LYS A 611 -11.15 -19.54 10.33
C LYS A 611 -12.04 -20.62 10.94
N SER A 612 -11.63 -21.25 12.05
CA SER A 612 -12.32 -22.40 12.65
C SER A 612 -13.72 -22.11 13.19
N SER A 613 -14.02 -20.84 13.49
CA SER A 613 -15.31 -20.44 14.06
C SER A 613 -15.78 -19.10 13.49
N PRO A 614 -17.05 -18.99 13.05
CA PRO A 614 -17.65 -17.70 12.69
C PRO A 614 -17.67 -16.69 13.84
N LEU A 615 -17.52 -17.15 15.10
CA LEU A 615 -17.53 -16.26 16.25
C LEU A 615 -16.38 -15.24 16.26
N PHE A 616 -15.27 -15.48 15.54
CA PHE A 616 -14.17 -14.52 15.39
C PHE A 616 -14.43 -13.46 14.30
N ARG A 617 -15.54 -13.59 13.56
CA ARG A 617 -15.86 -12.84 12.34
C ARG A 617 -17.36 -12.54 12.30
N LEU A 618 -17.85 -11.90 13.36
CA LEU A 618 -19.27 -11.58 13.49
C LEU A 618 -19.61 -10.41 12.55
N PRO A 619 -20.65 -10.51 11.72
CA PRO A 619 -20.86 -9.60 10.59
C PRO A 619 -21.62 -8.32 10.95
N THR A 620 -22.02 -8.13 12.21
CA THR A 620 -22.84 -6.96 12.59
C THR A 620 -22.54 -6.48 13.99
N GLU A 621 -22.73 -5.18 14.24
CA GLU A 621 -22.66 -4.63 15.59
C GLU A 621 -23.64 -5.31 16.55
N ALA A 622 -24.83 -5.70 16.05
CA ALA A 622 -25.82 -6.41 16.87
C ALA A 622 -25.30 -7.76 17.37
N ASP A 623 -24.60 -8.52 16.52
CA ASP A 623 -23.95 -9.77 16.91
C ASP A 623 -22.79 -9.52 17.87
N ILE A 624 -21.97 -8.50 17.62
CA ILE A 624 -20.90 -8.10 18.55
C ILE A 624 -21.46 -7.80 19.94
N ASN A 625 -22.52 -7.00 20.02
CA ASN A 625 -23.17 -6.62 21.26
C ASN A 625 -23.80 -7.82 21.99
N ALA A 626 -24.32 -8.79 21.24
CA ALA A 626 -24.92 -9.99 21.81
C ALA A 626 -23.91 -11.04 22.26
N ARG A 627 -22.72 -11.11 21.64
CA ARG A 627 -21.83 -12.28 21.71
C ARG A 627 -20.44 -12.00 22.22
N VAL A 628 -19.98 -10.75 22.17
CA VAL A 628 -18.63 -10.35 22.61
C VAL A 628 -18.71 -9.72 24.00
N SER A 629 -18.05 -10.33 24.97
CA SER A 629 -17.93 -9.79 26.33
C SER A 629 -16.51 -9.95 26.86
N HIS A 630 -16.08 -9.06 27.75
CA HIS A 630 -14.77 -9.15 28.40
C HIS A 630 -14.90 -9.56 29.87
N TYR A 631 -13.98 -10.41 30.32
CA TYR A 631 -13.69 -10.60 31.74
C TYR A 631 -12.43 -9.80 32.13
N ASN A 632 -12.10 -9.77 33.43
CA ASN A 632 -11.05 -8.89 33.98
C ASN A 632 -11.34 -7.40 33.72
N SER A 633 -12.63 -7.02 33.67
CA SER A 633 -13.10 -5.67 33.29
C SER A 633 -12.68 -4.56 34.25
N ASP A 634 -12.36 -4.91 35.48
CA ASP A 634 -11.88 -4.02 36.54
C ASP A 634 -10.35 -3.92 36.59
N ASN A 635 -9.66 -4.57 35.64
CA ASN A 635 -8.20 -4.71 35.62
C ASN A 635 -7.62 -5.29 36.92
N ALA A 636 -8.35 -6.22 37.57
CA ALA A 636 -7.85 -6.91 38.77
C ALA A 636 -6.55 -7.70 38.52
N GLN A 637 -6.28 -8.09 37.27
CA GLN A 637 -5.01 -8.64 36.81
C GLN A 637 -4.42 -7.77 35.70
N ASP A 638 -3.26 -7.17 35.95
CA ASP A 638 -2.54 -6.36 34.96
C ASP A 638 -2.07 -7.22 33.77
N GLY A 639 -2.10 -6.63 32.58
CA GLY A 639 -1.61 -7.28 31.36
C GLY A 639 -2.46 -8.46 30.86
N LEU A 640 -3.69 -8.61 31.36
CA LEU A 640 -4.60 -9.69 30.97
C LEU A 640 -5.88 -9.17 30.29
N ILE A 641 -6.13 -9.62 29.06
CA ILE A 641 -7.42 -9.47 28.39
C ILE A 641 -8.02 -10.86 28.22
N VAL A 642 -9.27 -11.02 28.65
CA VAL A 642 -10.05 -12.25 28.43
C VAL A 642 -11.30 -11.88 27.64
N MET A 643 -11.25 -12.11 26.33
CA MET A 643 -12.40 -11.93 25.44
C MET A 643 -13.18 -13.24 25.33
N ARG A 644 -14.49 -13.18 25.59
CA ARG A 644 -15.42 -14.29 25.40
C ARG A 644 -16.28 -14.01 24.18
N LEU A 645 -16.43 -15.05 23.36
CA LEU A 645 -17.33 -15.10 22.21
C LEU A 645 -18.38 -16.20 22.48
N SER A 646 -19.67 -15.93 22.29
CA SER A 646 -20.76 -16.87 22.63
C SER A 646 -21.87 -17.04 21.61
#